data_AF-A0A3P9MMD1-F1
#
_entry.id   AF-A0A3P9MMD1-F1
#
_cell.length_a   1.000
_cell.length_b   1.000
_cell.length_c   1.000
_cell.angle_alpha   90.00
_cell.angle_beta   90.00
_cell.angle_gamma   90.00
#
_symmetry.space_group_name_H-M   'P 1'
#
loop_
_entity.id
_entity.type
_entity.pdbx_description
1 polymer ?
#
loop_
_entity_poly.entity_id
_entity_poly.type
_entity_poly.pdbx_seq_one_letter_code
_entity_poly.pdbx_strand_id
1 'polypeptide(L)'
;MAYLSRTSTVSNSSFNTSFGSSDSILTEPLQINSSIFLNNNIAYGSRLEMLQQIANRVQRDCVNGEDKLALARTALQSDAKRLESGIQFMNEAEIASYLVECENILRQQVVDIQILLDGKFPFADQLVQRVSKLRDDVLTLRAECSSVYSQSRTLSTEQTKMMISGITQSLNSGFSQSINSSLTSSIGQVLTPSGLSTPGSTFTSSLTPCLTPSLTPGLQPSSVQSYMGSGGGMEPGSLMHLKHMQIRKPLLKSLLADPNMTEEEVNMKYVQDLLNWVEEMQLQFDRSEWGSDLPTVEMHLENHKGVHRAIEEFQMSLKDAKLSEIQMTLPLKLNYSDKLDKLERQYERLLSCSRERQNNLENLHDFVSQATQELIWLNEKEEEEVAFDWSDRNSSISKKRDYHADLMRELDEKEEAIKSVQDKAERLMFKNHPARLTIEAYKAALQTQWSWILQLCSCVEQHLKENAVYFEFFSDAKESMDYLKNLQDSIQRKYSCDRSSSLHRLEDLIQESMDEKEQLLQYRSTVAGLVGRAKNIVQLRPRSPESPLRCSIPVKAICDYRQIEITIYKDDECVLANNSHRAKWKVINPAGNEAMVPSVCFTVPPPNKEAIDMATKTEQLYQNVLALWHHSHINMKSVVSWHYLMGDIRAIRNWNVASIKTMLPGEHQQVLSSLQSHFDEFLEDSEESEVFTVADCAQLERDVAGCKEYYQELLRSAEREEHEESVNNHYISEIRNFRMHLEAHEEHLIRQIRTPLERDDLEQSLQRITEHERKMAELERLKEDLDVLKGKCDLFLRQAAGSPSVSMLSSELSTLLQNMGQVSSMSSIYMDKLKTVSLVVKHSQNAETHVKTYESKLYEEDAMNSDIRSIESVISTLKQWRAEIDERQEVFHDMEDELQKARVISDRMFKAHNERDFDLDWHKEKADQLSERWQSIHSQIDGRLRDLDGINKLLKHYRESYSSVDEWIRELETAQLKAQENKPDDSKALAELLNKQKVLVSEIEQKQSRIDMCQKYSEQYSSAIKDYELQLMTFRAMVDSQHKSPLKKRRMQSSSDAIQQEFMDLRTRYTALVTLITQYVKFASETLKRAEDEEVNFRFELPNFFFNFCVFFVAFFWDVIFTCCMI
;
A
#
# COMPACT_ATOMS: atom_id res chain seq x y z
N MET A 1 -37.23 3.53 -48.29
CA MET A 1 -37.63 2.18 -47.80
C MET A 1 -37.17 2.13 -46.34
N ALA A 2 -38.05 2.19 -45.34
CA ALA A 2 -38.98 1.13 -44.91
C ALA A 2 -38.22 -0.09 -44.36
N TYR A 3 -38.46 -0.62 -43.15
CA TYR A 3 -39.29 -0.24 -41.98
C TYR A 3 -38.76 -1.18 -40.85
N LEU A 4 -38.51 -0.77 -39.60
CA LEU A 4 -39.52 -0.78 -38.52
C LEU A 4 -38.95 -0.14 -37.24
N SER A 5 -39.72 0.78 -36.67
CA SER A 5 -39.55 1.28 -35.30
C SER A 5 -40.58 0.60 -34.39
N ARG A 6 -40.30 0.51 -33.09
CA ARG A 6 -41.34 0.36 -32.06
C ARG A 6 -40.95 1.01 -30.74
N THR A 7 -41.38 2.25 -30.58
CA THR A 7 -41.55 2.93 -29.30
C THR A 7 -42.84 2.47 -28.60
N SER A 8 -42.87 2.48 -27.26
CA SER A 8 -44.11 2.69 -26.50
C SER A 8 -43.82 3.23 -25.10
N THR A 9 -44.00 4.54 -24.95
CA THR A 9 -44.12 5.29 -23.69
C THR A 9 -45.46 5.02 -22.99
N VAL A 10 -45.50 5.05 -21.65
CA VAL A 10 -46.59 5.65 -20.83
C VAL A 10 -45.99 6.23 -19.53
N SER A 11 -46.56 7.33 -19.05
CA SER A 11 -46.05 8.17 -17.96
C SER A 11 -47.01 8.26 -16.76
N ASN A 12 -46.50 8.81 -15.64
CA ASN A 12 -47.19 9.54 -14.55
C ASN A 12 -48.15 8.80 -13.59
N SER A 13 -47.78 8.79 -12.30
CA SER A 13 -48.37 9.65 -11.25
C SER A 13 -47.62 9.45 -9.91
N SER A 14 -46.82 10.41 -9.41
CA SER A 14 -47.22 11.51 -8.51
C SER A 14 -47.58 11.09 -7.07
N PHE A 15 -46.75 11.44 -6.06
CA PHE A 15 -47.20 12.10 -4.82
C PHE A 15 -46.03 12.67 -3.97
N ASN A 16 -46.35 13.75 -3.26
CA ASN A 16 -45.51 14.80 -2.65
C ASN A 16 -44.64 14.47 -1.40
N THR A 17 -43.60 15.30 -1.23
CA THR A 17 -43.07 15.94 0.02
C THR A 17 -42.59 15.10 1.22
N SER A 18 -41.33 15.31 1.65
CA SER A 18 -40.98 16.18 2.80
C SER A 18 -39.46 16.19 3.09
N PHE A 19 -38.96 17.29 3.65
CA PHE A 19 -37.65 17.36 4.34
C PHE A 19 -37.61 16.40 5.56
N GLY A 20 -36.43 15.87 5.88
CA GLY A 20 -36.19 15.11 7.11
C GLY A 20 -34.73 14.64 7.25
N SER A 21 -34.08 15.07 8.34
CA SER A 21 -32.67 14.84 8.69
C SER A 21 -32.10 13.46 8.39
N SER A 22 -30.91 13.43 7.80
CA SER A 22 -30.03 12.25 7.81
C SER A 22 -29.47 12.03 9.21
N ASP A 23 -29.95 11.02 9.93
CA ASP A 23 -29.18 10.22 10.89
C ASP A 23 -29.97 9.00 11.37
N SER A 24 -29.27 7.88 11.58
CA SER A 24 -29.76 6.57 12.05
C SER A 24 -30.76 5.81 11.14
N ILE A 25 -30.31 4.66 10.63
CA ILE A 25 -30.99 3.34 10.56
C ILE A 25 -29.98 2.40 9.85
N LEU A 26 -29.25 1.60 10.64
CA LEU A 26 -28.41 0.49 10.14
C LEU A 26 -28.35 -0.64 11.19
N THR A 27 -29.50 -0.94 11.79
CA THR A 27 -29.65 -1.96 12.85
C THR A 27 -31.03 -2.63 12.79
N GLU A 28 -31.35 -3.28 11.66
CA GLU A 28 -32.36 -4.34 11.61
C GLU A 28 -31.82 -5.60 10.91
N PRO A 29 -32.15 -6.82 11.41
CA PRO A 29 -31.74 -8.06 10.78
C PRO A 29 -32.63 -8.40 9.57
N LEU A 30 -32.01 -8.76 8.45
CA LEU A 30 -32.71 -9.23 7.25
C LEU A 30 -33.45 -10.55 7.49
N GLN A 31 -34.74 -10.49 7.84
CA GLN A 31 -35.64 -11.64 7.74
C GLN A 31 -36.05 -11.85 6.28
N ILE A 32 -35.50 -12.88 5.64
CA ILE A 32 -35.90 -13.31 4.30
C ILE A 32 -37.17 -14.17 4.42
N ASN A 33 -38.27 -13.70 3.81
CA ASN A 33 -39.51 -14.47 3.70
C ASN A 33 -39.30 -15.75 2.89
N SER A 34 -39.49 -16.91 3.52
CA SER A 34 -39.28 -18.24 2.95
C SER A 34 -40.46 -18.74 2.11
N SER A 35 -40.91 -17.94 1.13
CA SER A 35 -42.19 -18.19 0.44
C SER A 35 -42.27 -17.82 -1.06
N ILE A 36 -41.18 -17.96 -1.81
CA ILE A 36 -41.19 -18.39 -3.24
C ILE A 36 -39.90 -19.18 -3.49
N PHE A 37 -40.02 -20.49 -3.76
CA PHE A 37 -39.10 -21.38 -4.51
C PHE A 37 -39.32 -22.86 -4.14
N LEU A 38 -40.56 -23.35 -4.26
CA LEU A 38 -40.87 -24.78 -4.22
C LEU A 38 -41.03 -25.32 -5.65
N ASN A 39 -39.90 -25.69 -6.27
CA ASN A 39 -39.74 -26.88 -7.13
C ASN A 39 -38.41 -26.84 -7.89
N ASN A 40 -37.38 -27.53 -7.38
CA ASN A 40 -36.70 -28.64 -8.09
C ASN A 40 -35.44 -29.10 -7.33
N ASN A 41 -35.19 -30.41 -7.38
CA ASN A 41 -33.99 -31.12 -6.93
C ASN A 41 -33.60 -31.03 -5.43
N ILE A 42 -33.76 -32.18 -4.76
CA ILE A 42 -33.32 -32.47 -3.38
C ILE A 42 -31.79 -32.25 -3.18
N ALA A 43 -31.01 -32.22 -4.27
CA ALA A 43 -29.57 -31.92 -4.23
C ALA A 43 -29.21 -30.42 -4.09
N TYR A 44 -30.14 -29.50 -4.31
CA TYR A 44 -29.88 -28.04 -4.18
C TYR A 44 -30.17 -27.51 -2.77
N GLY A 45 -31.06 -28.16 -2.01
CA GLY A 45 -31.43 -27.73 -0.65
C GLY A 45 -30.28 -27.75 0.34
N SER A 46 -29.55 -28.88 0.41
CA SER A 46 -28.43 -29.05 1.36
C SER A 46 -27.25 -28.11 1.09
N ARG A 47 -26.96 -27.81 -0.17
CA ARG A 47 -25.94 -26.80 -0.55
C ARG A 47 -26.37 -25.39 -0.14
N LEU A 48 -27.64 -25.04 -0.34
CA LEU A 48 -28.14 -23.72 0.05
C LEU A 48 -28.20 -23.56 1.57
N GLU A 49 -28.58 -24.59 2.32
CA GLU A 49 -28.52 -24.61 3.79
C GLU A 49 -27.08 -24.44 4.31
N MET A 50 -26.10 -25.13 3.71
CA MET A 50 -24.69 -24.98 4.06
C MET A 50 -24.20 -23.54 3.83
N LEU A 51 -24.50 -22.95 2.66
CA LEU A 51 -24.14 -21.56 2.36
C LEU A 51 -24.85 -20.57 3.29
N GLN A 52 -26.12 -20.81 3.63
CA GLN A 52 -26.85 -19.98 4.59
C GLN A 52 -26.25 -20.08 6.01
N GLN A 53 -25.78 -21.26 6.44
CA GLN A 53 -25.08 -21.41 7.72
C GLN A 53 -23.74 -20.65 7.75
N ILE A 54 -23.00 -20.63 6.64
CA ILE A 54 -21.76 -19.87 6.50
C ILE A 54 -22.06 -18.36 6.50
N ALA A 55 -23.05 -17.90 5.74
CA ALA A 55 -23.50 -16.50 5.76
C ALA A 55 -23.92 -16.04 7.17
N ASN A 56 -24.69 -16.86 7.89
CA ASN A 56 -25.09 -16.60 9.28
C ASN A 56 -23.90 -16.58 10.25
N ARG A 57 -22.81 -17.31 9.95
CA ARG A 57 -21.55 -17.26 10.72
C ARG A 57 -20.80 -15.96 10.46
N VAL A 58 -20.54 -15.62 9.19
CA VAL A 58 -19.89 -14.36 8.80
C VAL A 58 -20.61 -13.15 9.41
N GLN A 59 -21.95 -13.11 9.34
CA GLN A 59 -22.77 -12.06 9.95
C GLN A 59 -22.56 -11.93 11.47
N ARG A 60 -22.52 -13.05 12.20
CA ARG A 60 -22.32 -13.09 13.65
C ARG A 60 -20.90 -12.68 14.02
N ASP A 61 -19.93 -13.15 13.25
CA ASP A 61 -18.52 -12.88 13.45
C ASP A 61 -18.21 -11.40 13.15
N CYS A 62 -18.93 -10.76 12.21
CA CYS A 62 -18.85 -9.31 11.99
C CYS A 62 -19.28 -8.55 13.24
N VAL A 63 -20.43 -8.89 13.84
CA VAL A 63 -20.91 -8.23 15.06
C VAL A 63 -19.92 -8.44 16.22
N ASN A 64 -19.40 -9.65 16.40
CA ASN A 64 -18.39 -9.93 17.43
C ASN A 64 -17.09 -9.12 17.20
N GLY A 65 -16.64 -8.98 15.94
CA GLY A 65 -15.50 -8.13 15.59
C GLY A 65 -15.77 -6.64 15.81
N GLU A 66 -16.95 -6.16 15.45
CA GLU A 66 -17.41 -4.79 15.68
C GLU A 66 -17.45 -4.46 17.19
N ASP A 67 -17.98 -5.37 18.03
CA ASP A 67 -18.00 -5.24 19.49
C ASP A 67 -16.59 -5.19 20.10
N LYS A 68 -15.71 -6.10 19.68
CA LYS A 68 -14.30 -6.15 20.13
C LYS A 68 -13.54 -4.89 19.73
N LEU A 69 -13.81 -4.37 18.54
CA LEU A 69 -13.22 -3.13 18.04
C LEU A 69 -13.76 -1.89 18.78
N ALA A 70 -15.03 -1.89 19.21
CA ALA A 70 -15.59 -0.84 20.07
C ALA A 70 -14.95 -0.84 21.48
N LEU A 71 -14.67 -2.02 22.05
CA LEU A 71 -13.92 -2.16 23.30
C LEU A 71 -12.48 -1.62 23.15
N ALA A 72 -11.79 -1.99 22.06
CA ALA A 72 -10.46 -1.48 21.75
C ALA A 72 -10.43 0.05 21.57
N ARG A 73 -11.40 0.64 20.85
CA ARG A 73 -11.58 2.11 20.73
C ARG A 73 -11.77 2.78 22.09
N THR A 74 -12.63 2.23 22.94
CA THR A 74 -12.92 2.78 24.27
C THR A 74 -11.68 2.73 25.18
N ALA A 75 -10.96 1.61 25.16
CA ALA A 75 -9.73 1.42 25.90
C ALA A 75 -8.60 2.35 25.42
N LEU A 76 -8.45 2.53 24.09
CA LEU A 76 -7.48 3.45 23.50
C LEU A 76 -7.80 4.91 23.83
N GLN A 77 -9.08 5.31 23.78
CA GLN A 77 -9.49 6.67 24.12
C GLN A 77 -9.30 6.97 25.63
N SER A 78 -9.35 5.95 26.48
CA SER A 78 -8.94 6.05 27.89
C SER A 78 -7.43 6.27 28.04
N ASP A 79 -6.61 5.49 27.33
CA ASP A 79 -5.15 5.65 27.33
C ASP A 79 -4.70 7.00 26.70
N ALA A 80 -5.40 7.51 25.69
CA ALA A 80 -5.17 8.84 25.12
C ALA A 80 -5.46 9.97 26.13
N LYS A 81 -6.60 9.93 26.84
CA LYS A 81 -6.92 10.89 27.92
C LYS A 81 -5.92 10.82 29.08
N ARG A 82 -5.37 9.64 29.37
CA ARG A 82 -4.31 9.46 30.36
C ARG A 82 -2.99 10.08 29.91
N LEU A 83 -2.64 9.91 28.63
CA LEU A 83 -1.46 10.55 28.02
C LEU A 83 -1.56 12.08 28.06
N GLU A 84 -2.71 12.64 27.69
CA GLU A 84 -3.02 14.09 27.84
C GLU A 84 -2.90 14.58 29.29
N SER A 85 -3.22 13.71 30.26
CA SER A 85 -3.11 13.97 31.70
C SER A 85 -1.73 13.69 32.29
N GLY A 86 -0.74 13.24 31.50
CA GLY A 86 0.58 12.86 32.00
C GLY A 86 0.60 11.59 32.87
N ILE A 87 -0.34 10.66 32.64
CA ILE A 87 -0.47 9.40 33.37
C ILE A 87 -0.06 8.25 32.44
N GLN A 88 0.68 7.26 32.97
CA GLN A 88 1.06 6.07 32.20
C GLN A 88 -0.16 5.31 31.66
N PHE A 89 0.01 4.65 30.51
CA PHE A 89 -0.98 3.76 29.92
C PHE A 89 -1.32 2.58 30.85
N MET A 90 -2.50 2.01 30.69
CA MET A 90 -2.88 0.75 31.35
C MET A 90 -3.43 -0.30 30.40
N ASN A 91 -4.00 0.10 29.27
CA ASN A 91 -4.85 -0.78 28.47
C ASN A 91 -4.12 -1.39 27.26
N GLU A 92 -2.84 -1.07 27.05
CA GLU A 92 -2.02 -1.51 25.90
C GLU A 92 -2.12 -3.04 25.65
N ALA A 93 -2.06 -3.85 26.72
CA ALA A 93 -2.20 -5.31 26.62
C ALA A 93 -3.62 -5.78 26.25
N GLU A 94 -4.67 -5.11 26.76
CA GLU A 94 -6.06 -5.43 26.41
C GLU A 94 -6.40 -5.02 24.97
N ILE A 95 -5.94 -3.84 24.54
CA ILE A 95 -6.11 -3.35 23.17
C ILE A 95 -5.39 -4.27 22.18
N ALA A 96 -4.17 -4.73 22.50
CA ALA A 96 -3.48 -5.75 21.72
C ALA A 96 -4.28 -7.06 21.64
N SER A 97 -4.88 -7.52 22.75
CA SER A 97 -5.74 -8.72 22.75
C SER A 97 -6.97 -8.54 21.85
N TYR A 98 -7.71 -7.44 22.00
CA TYR A 98 -8.90 -7.18 21.19
C TYR A 98 -8.58 -7.04 19.69
N LEU A 99 -7.47 -6.41 19.33
CA LEU A 99 -7.02 -6.31 17.93
C LEU A 99 -6.64 -7.70 17.36
N VAL A 100 -5.96 -8.54 18.13
CA VAL A 100 -5.63 -9.93 17.71
C VAL A 100 -6.89 -10.79 17.59
N GLU A 101 -7.88 -10.60 18.45
CA GLU A 101 -9.19 -11.25 18.33
C GLU A 101 -9.93 -10.83 17.05
N CYS A 102 -9.94 -9.53 16.73
CA CYS A 102 -10.48 -9.04 15.45
C CYS A 102 -9.74 -9.60 14.23
N GLU A 103 -8.41 -9.71 14.27
CA GLU A 103 -7.64 -10.33 13.17
C GLU A 103 -7.95 -11.82 13.00
N ASN A 104 -8.11 -12.57 14.10
CA ASN A 104 -8.46 -13.98 14.04
C ASN A 104 -9.87 -14.19 13.46
N ILE A 105 -10.81 -13.30 13.82
CA ILE A 105 -12.15 -13.24 13.23
C ILE A 105 -12.06 -12.97 11.71
N LEU A 106 -11.33 -11.93 11.31
CA LEU A 106 -11.17 -11.55 9.90
C LEU A 106 -10.53 -12.68 9.05
N ARG A 107 -9.54 -13.40 9.58
CA ARG A 107 -8.94 -14.56 8.88
C ARG A 107 -9.96 -15.64 8.55
N GLN A 108 -10.85 -15.99 9.49
CA GLN A 108 -11.91 -16.98 9.24
C GLN A 108 -12.97 -16.42 8.28
N GLN A 109 -13.32 -15.14 8.41
CA GLN A 109 -14.32 -14.50 7.54
C GLN A 109 -13.88 -14.42 6.08
N VAL A 110 -12.59 -14.23 5.77
CA VAL A 110 -12.07 -14.25 4.39
C VAL A 110 -12.29 -15.63 3.75
N VAL A 111 -12.02 -16.71 4.48
CA VAL A 111 -12.28 -18.09 4.01
C VAL A 111 -13.77 -18.33 3.80
N ASP A 112 -14.60 -17.97 4.79
CA ASP A 112 -16.04 -18.18 4.73
C ASP A 112 -16.70 -17.33 3.62
N ILE A 113 -16.22 -16.12 3.35
CA ILE A 113 -16.66 -15.28 2.22
C ILE A 113 -16.25 -15.87 0.87
N GLN A 114 -15.04 -16.41 0.72
CA GLN A 114 -14.64 -17.06 -0.53
C GLN A 114 -15.57 -18.24 -0.85
N ILE A 115 -15.95 -19.04 0.16
CA ILE A 115 -16.91 -20.14 0.00
C ILE A 115 -18.31 -19.62 -0.40
N LEU A 116 -18.72 -18.43 0.06
CA LEU A 116 -19.99 -17.80 -0.35
C LEU A 116 -19.97 -17.26 -1.79
N LEU A 117 -18.84 -16.71 -2.23
CA LEU A 117 -18.62 -16.23 -3.60
C LEU A 117 -18.57 -17.40 -4.59
N ASP A 118 -17.75 -18.42 -4.32
CA ASP A 118 -17.69 -19.68 -5.09
C ASP A 118 -19.04 -20.42 -5.05
N GLY A 119 -19.76 -20.26 -3.94
CA GLY A 119 -21.11 -20.75 -3.71
C GLY A 119 -22.17 -20.08 -4.59
N LYS A 120 -21.91 -18.86 -5.08
CA LYS A 120 -22.87 -17.91 -5.68
C LYS A 120 -24.04 -17.57 -4.75
N PHE A 121 -23.75 -17.29 -3.48
CA PHE A 121 -24.77 -16.93 -2.50
C PHE A 121 -25.38 -15.53 -2.78
N PRO A 122 -26.72 -15.35 -2.81
CA PRO A 122 -27.37 -14.13 -3.30
C PRO A 122 -27.06 -12.81 -2.57
N PHE A 123 -26.37 -12.86 -1.43
CA PHE A 123 -25.99 -11.69 -0.63
C PHE A 123 -24.49 -11.64 -0.30
N ALA A 124 -23.66 -12.41 -1.01
CA ALA A 124 -22.21 -12.47 -0.76
C ALA A 124 -21.56 -11.07 -0.85
N ASP A 125 -21.94 -10.25 -1.83
CA ASP A 125 -21.38 -8.91 -2.05
C ASP A 125 -21.63 -7.95 -0.86
N GLN A 126 -22.78 -8.08 -0.18
CA GLN A 126 -23.08 -7.28 1.02
C GLN A 126 -22.22 -7.70 2.22
N LEU A 127 -21.93 -9.00 2.34
CA LEU A 127 -21.03 -9.54 3.36
C LEU A 127 -19.57 -9.15 3.07
N VAL A 128 -19.15 -9.16 1.80
CA VAL A 128 -17.84 -8.64 1.34
C VAL A 128 -17.65 -7.18 1.75
N GLN A 129 -18.65 -6.33 1.51
CA GLN A 129 -18.61 -4.92 1.93
C GLN A 129 -18.50 -4.78 3.45
N ARG A 130 -19.27 -5.56 4.24
CA ARG A 130 -19.24 -5.49 5.70
C ARG A 130 -17.91 -5.96 6.29
N VAL A 131 -17.36 -7.07 5.81
CA VAL A 131 -16.04 -7.58 6.26
C VAL A 131 -14.90 -6.66 5.81
N SER A 132 -14.98 -6.07 4.61
CA SER A 132 -14.00 -5.06 4.17
C SER A 132 -14.03 -3.82 5.07
N LYS A 133 -15.23 -3.33 5.42
CA LYS A 133 -15.38 -2.22 6.37
C LYS A 133 -14.77 -2.54 7.74
N LEU A 134 -15.05 -3.72 8.30
CA LEU A 134 -14.47 -4.17 9.57
C LEU A 134 -12.93 -4.25 9.51
N ARG A 135 -12.36 -4.74 8.40
CA ARG A 135 -10.91 -4.74 8.17
C ARG A 135 -10.34 -3.32 8.16
N ASP A 136 -11.00 -2.39 7.47
CA ASP A 136 -10.53 -1.01 7.34
C ASP A 136 -10.67 -0.24 8.68
N ASP A 137 -11.71 -0.54 9.46
CA ASP A 137 -11.86 -0.10 10.85
C ASP A 137 -10.72 -0.62 11.76
N VAL A 138 -10.30 -1.90 11.62
CA VAL A 138 -9.15 -2.48 12.36
C VAL A 138 -7.83 -1.79 11.99
N LEU A 139 -7.58 -1.56 10.70
CA LEU A 139 -6.38 -0.90 10.21
C LEU A 139 -6.30 0.56 10.69
N THR A 140 -7.43 1.28 10.64
CA THR A 140 -7.54 2.65 11.16
C THR A 140 -7.22 2.69 12.66
N LEU A 141 -7.81 1.79 13.44
CA LEU A 141 -7.56 1.72 14.88
C LEU A 141 -6.10 1.35 15.21
N ARG A 142 -5.44 0.51 14.40
CA ARG A 142 -4.00 0.23 14.54
C ARG A 142 -3.13 1.47 14.30
N ALA A 143 -3.49 2.30 13.33
CA ALA A 143 -2.80 3.57 13.08
C ALA A 143 -2.99 4.55 14.25
N GLU A 144 -4.20 4.63 14.80
CA GLU A 144 -4.50 5.42 16.01
C GLU A 144 -3.71 4.91 17.23
N CYS A 145 -3.70 3.59 17.50
CA CYS A 145 -2.87 2.99 18.55
C CYS A 145 -1.39 3.35 18.37
N SER A 146 -0.87 3.20 17.16
CA SER A 146 0.53 3.49 16.84
C SER A 146 0.86 4.97 17.07
N SER A 147 -0.05 5.89 16.74
CA SER A 147 0.07 7.32 17.00
C SER A 147 0.12 7.62 18.52
N VAL A 148 -0.85 7.12 19.29
CA VAL A 148 -0.94 7.35 20.75
C VAL A 148 0.28 6.75 21.49
N TYR A 149 0.67 5.52 21.18
CA TYR A 149 1.78 4.85 21.86
C TYR A 149 3.17 5.33 21.38
N SER A 150 3.31 5.85 20.16
CA SER A 150 4.57 6.47 19.70
C SER A 150 4.81 7.84 20.32
N GLN A 151 3.76 8.65 20.57
CA GLN A 151 3.88 9.94 21.26
C GLN A 151 4.50 9.82 22.67
N SER A 152 4.31 8.69 23.36
CA SER A 152 4.97 8.40 24.65
C SER A 152 6.48 8.11 24.52
N ARG A 153 6.95 7.69 23.34
CA ARG A 153 8.40 7.47 23.08
C ARG A 153 9.13 8.77 22.73
N THR A 154 8.41 9.86 22.48
CA THR A 154 8.95 11.18 22.10
C THR A 154 8.50 12.27 23.08
N LEU A 155 8.69 12.06 24.39
CA LEU A 155 8.35 13.04 25.42
C LEU A 155 9.30 14.26 25.40
N SER A 156 8.73 15.44 25.19
CA SER A 156 9.40 16.73 25.39
C SER A 156 9.72 16.99 26.87
N THR A 157 10.78 17.75 27.15
CA THR A 157 11.20 18.16 28.51
C THR A 157 10.13 18.94 29.29
N GLU A 158 9.10 19.48 28.64
CA GLU A 158 7.93 20.08 29.31
C GLU A 158 6.82 19.06 29.60
N GLN A 159 6.63 18.05 28.75
CA GLN A 159 5.69 16.96 29.00
C GLN A 159 6.17 16.07 30.15
N THR A 160 7.48 15.81 30.26
CA THR A 160 8.07 15.11 31.41
C THR A 160 7.85 15.86 32.73
N LYS A 161 7.84 17.21 32.72
CA LYS A 161 7.49 18.02 33.91
C LYS A 161 6.01 17.87 34.27
N MET A 162 5.11 17.82 33.29
CA MET A 162 3.68 17.55 33.54
C MET A 162 3.45 16.13 34.06
N MET A 163 4.17 15.13 33.54
CA MET A 163 4.11 13.74 34.04
C MET A 163 4.55 13.65 35.51
N ILE A 164 5.66 14.29 35.88
CA ILE A 164 6.13 14.38 37.27
C ILE A 164 5.13 15.15 38.15
N SER A 165 4.51 16.21 37.64
CA SER A 165 3.46 16.96 38.34
C SER A 165 2.18 16.12 38.56
N GLY A 166 1.75 15.34 37.56
CA GLY A 166 0.60 14.44 37.64
C GLY A 166 0.81 13.29 38.62
N ILE A 167 2.01 12.69 38.63
CA ILE A 167 2.41 11.69 39.65
C ILE A 167 2.39 12.33 41.05
N THR A 168 2.85 13.59 41.18
CA THR A 168 2.81 14.33 42.45
C THR A 168 1.38 14.66 42.89
N GLN A 169 0.45 14.91 41.97
CA GLN A 169 -0.98 15.07 42.28
C GLN A 169 -1.64 13.74 42.69
N SER A 170 -1.39 12.66 41.96
CA SER A 170 -2.00 11.34 42.22
C SER A 170 -1.52 10.69 43.51
N LEU A 171 -0.33 11.04 44.02
CA LEU A 171 0.14 10.62 45.35
C LEU A 171 -0.48 11.43 46.50
N ASN A 172 -0.93 12.66 46.23
CA ASN A 172 -1.58 13.52 47.23
C ASN A 172 -3.10 13.32 47.33
N SER A 173 -3.76 12.77 46.30
CA SER A 173 -5.20 12.48 46.32
C SER A 173 -5.59 11.25 47.16
N GLY A 174 -4.63 10.53 47.74
CA GLY A 174 -4.87 9.32 48.54
C GLY A 174 -5.45 9.54 49.94
N PHE A 175 -5.60 10.79 50.41
CA PHE A 175 -6.04 11.11 51.78
C PHE A 175 -7.05 12.27 51.85
N SER A 176 -8.27 12.05 51.33
CA SER A 176 -9.50 12.68 51.88
C SER A 176 -10.76 12.07 51.26
N GLN A 177 -11.41 11.17 52.00
CA GLN A 177 -12.79 10.81 51.71
C GLN A 177 -13.77 11.71 52.48
N SER A 178 -14.88 12.01 51.80
CA SER A 178 -16.23 12.28 52.32
C SER A 178 -16.72 13.72 52.53
N ILE A 179 -18.04 13.84 52.30
CA ILE A 179 -19.00 14.90 52.67
C ILE A 179 -19.30 15.99 51.60
N ASN A 180 -20.35 15.67 50.83
CA ASN A 180 -21.53 16.48 50.49
C ASN A 180 -21.43 17.85 49.76
N SER A 181 -22.05 17.83 48.57
CA SER A 181 -23.11 18.74 48.09
C SER A 181 -22.88 20.26 47.89
N SER A 182 -23.08 20.65 46.64
CA SER A 182 -24.00 21.73 46.18
C SER A 182 -23.60 23.21 46.20
N LEU A 183 -24.14 23.91 45.19
CA LEU A 183 -24.47 25.35 45.11
C LEU A 183 -23.38 26.42 44.79
N THR A 184 -23.47 26.90 43.54
CA THR A 184 -23.58 28.31 43.11
C THR A 184 -22.57 29.39 43.51
N SER A 185 -21.94 29.95 42.45
CA SER A 185 -21.95 31.39 42.07
C SER A 185 -21.07 32.45 42.75
N SER A 186 -20.24 33.06 41.90
CA SER A 186 -20.15 34.51 41.61
C SER A 186 -19.14 35.43 42.32
N ILE A 187 -18.77 36.49 41.57
CA ILE A 187 -17.96 37.69 41.95
C ILE A 187 -16.46 37.35 42.11
N GLY A 188 -15.48 38.00 41.46
CA GLY A 188 -15.32 39.42 41.07
C GLY A 188 -14.27 40.06 42.00
N GLN A 189 -13.33 40.93 41.61
CA GLN A 189 -13.23 41.82 40.45
C GLN A 189 -11.80 42.47 40.39
N VAL A 190 -11.42 43.08 39.25
CA VAL A 190 -10.54 44.29 39.13
C VAL A 190 -9.02 44.09 39.43
N LEU A 191 -8.06 44.47 38.57
CA LEU A 191 -7.73 45.82 38.03
C LEU A 191 -7.31 45.87 36.54
N THR A 192 -7.67 46.98 35.89
CA THR A 192 -7.16 47.54 34.61
C THR A 192 -6.38 48.87 34.95
N PRO A 193 -5.99 49.82 34.05
CA PRO A 193 -6.08 49.99 32.57
C PRO A 193 -4.69 50.30 31.92
N SER A 194 -4.45 50.77 30.67
CA SER A 194 -5.15 51.59 29.64
C SER A 194 -4.50 51.35 28.26
N GLY A 195 -5.04 51.72 27.09
CA GLY A 195 -6.36 52.30 26.74
C GLY A 195 -6.44 52.83 25.28
N LEU A 196 -7.66 53.26 24.89
CA LEU A 196 -8.06 54.17 23.78
C LEU A 196 -7.78 53.78 22.29
N SER A 197 -8.64 54.09 21.30
CA SER A 197 -10.04 54.64 21.35
C SER A 197 -10.80 54.52 20.00
N THR A 198 -11.88 53.71 20.00
CA THR A 198 -13.32 54.03 19.74
C THR A 198 -13.84 54.91 18.55
N PRO A 199 -15.15 54.79 18.17
CA PRO A 199 -15.62 54.90 16.77
C PRO A 199 -16.88 55.79 16.58
N GLY A 200 -17.68 55.55 15.51
CA GLY A 200 -19.05 56.08 15.37
C GLY A 200 -19.97 55.24 14.47
N SER A 201 -21.12 54.81 15.01
CA SER A 201 -22.29 54.27 14.25
C SER A 201 -23.36 55.38 14.15
N THR A 202 -24.38 55.33 13.27
CA THR A 202 -25.63 54.56 13.49
C THR A 202 -26.60 54.52 12.27
N PHE A 203 -27.21 53.33 12.07
CA PHE A 203 -28.63 53.00 11.76
C PHE A 203 -29.51 53.59 10.61
N THR A 204 -30.37 52.67 10.11
CA THR A 204 -31.79 52.77 9.67
C THR A 204 -32.22 53.31 8.28
N SER A 205 -32.46 52.34 7.37
CA SER A 205 -33.77 51.99 6.76
C SER A 205 -34.71 53.06 6.13
N SER A 206 -34.77 53.01 4.79
CA SER A 206 -36.00 52.88 3.94
C SER A 206 -37.23 53.77 4.17
N LEU A 207 -37.56 54.62 3.17
CA LEU A 207 -38.69 54.44 2.23
C LEU A 207 -38.96 55.72 1.37
N THR A 208 -39.27 55.52 0.09
CA THR A 208 -39.75 56.54 -0.89
C THR A 208 -41.23 56.91 -0.62
N PRO A 209 -41.77 58.07 -1.09
CA PRO A 209 -42.14 58.21 -2.51
C PRO A 209 -42.13 59.63 -3.15
N CYS A 210 -42.25 59.64 -4.49
CA CYS A 210 -42.76 60.65 -5.46
C CYS A 210 -43.17 62.06 -4.94
N LEU A 211 -42.82 63.17 -5.60
CA LEU A 211 -43.26 63.58 -6.95
C LEU A 211 -42.44 64.76 -7.52
N THR A 212 -42.34 64.80 -8.85
CA THR A 212 -41.97 65.94 -9.72
C THR A 212 -42.99 67.11 -9.61
N PRO A 213 -42.65 68.41 -9.89
CA PRO A 213 -42.30 68.81 -11.26
C PRO A 213 -41.39 70.05 -11.51
N SER A 214 -40.87 70.06 -12.76
CA SER A 214 -40.78 71.21 -13.67
C SER A 214 -39.63 72.24 -13.61
N LEU A 215 -39.27 72.65 -14.84
CA LEU A 215 -38.60 73.88 -15.30
C LEU A 215 -37.06 73.96 -15.27
N THR A 216 -36.53 73.62 -16.45
CA THR A 216 -35.34 74.17 -17.14
C THR A 216 -35.36 75.70 -17.29
N PRO A 217 -34.31 76.34 -17.85
CA PRO A 217 -32.87 76.08 -17.72
C PRO A 217 -32.07 77.37 -17.45
N GLY A 218 -30.74 77.28 -17.35
CA GLY A 218 -29.89 78.47 -17.52
C GLY A 218 -28.40 78.17 -17.64
N LEU A 219 -27.78 78.63 -18.72
CA LEU A 219 -26.62 79.55 -18.69
C LEU A 219 -26.15 79.94 -20.12
N GLN A 220 -26.17 81.25 -20.38
CA GLN A 220 -25.22 82.04 -21.21
C GLN A 220 -25.06 81.74 -22.73
N PRO A 221 -25.44 82.69 -23.60
CA PRO A 221 -24.88 82.83 -24.95
C PRO A 221 -23.69 83.79 -24.98
N SER A 222 -22.74 83.55 -25.89
CA SER A 222 -21.67 84.48 -26.27
C SER A 222 -22.00 85.22 -27.58
N SER A 223 -21.24 86.27 -27.88
CA SER A 223 -21.65 87.37 -28.75
C SER A 223 -21.29 87.25 -30.24
N VAL A 224 -22.24 87.63 -31.11
CA VAL A 224 -22.11 88.57 -32.27
C VAL A 224 -20.97 88.32 -33.28
N GLN A 225 -21.30 88.13 -34.58
CA GLN A 225 -21.26 89.21 -35.60
C GLN A 225 -21.80 88.80 -36.98
N SER A 226 -22.36 89.76 -37.73
CA SER A 226 -22.99 89.61 -39.06
C SER A 226 -21.98 89.71 -40.22
N TYR A 227 -22.32 89.14 -41.38
CA TYR A 227 -21.83 89.61 -42.69
C TYR A 227 -22.89 89.44 -43.80
N MET A 228 -22.95 90.40 -44.74
CA MET A 228 -23.74 90.35 -45.98
C MET A 228 -22.84 90.16 -47.20
N GLY A 229 -23.39 89.63 -48.30
CA GLY A 229 -22.77 89.58 -49.64
C GLY A 229 -23.24 88.33 -50.40
N SER A 230 -24.29 88.37 -51.24
CA SER A 230 -24.44 89.04 -52.55
C SER A 230 -23.76 88.29 -53.71
N GLY A 231 -24.49 88.03 -54.81
CA GLY A 231 -23.86 87.58 -56.06
C GLY A 231 -24.72 86.88 -57.14
N GLY A 232 -25.57 87.64 -57.86
CA GLY A 232 -26.00 87.34 -59.24
C GLY A 232 -27.11 86.27 -59.44
N GLY A 233 -28.11 86.44 -60.31
CA GLY A 233 -28.51 87.60 -61.13
C GLY A 233 -28.64 87.29 -62.63
N MET A 234 -29.84 87.46 -63.20
CA MET A 234 -30.03 87.61 -64.65
C MET A 234 -31.35 88.32 -65.01
N GLU A 235 -31.23 89.48 -65.68
CA GLU A 235 -32.16 90.09 -66.66
C GLU A 235 -33.70 90.12 -66.41
N PRO A 236 -34.27 91.26 -65.98
CA PRO A 236 -35.68 91.59 -66.17
C PRO A 236 -35.89 92.30 -67.53
N GLY A 237 -36.35 91.57 -68.54
CA GLY A 237 -36.27 92.03 -69.95
C GLY A 237 -37.44 91.70 -70.85
N SER A 238 -38.70 91.92 -70.43
CA SER A 238 -39.83 92.13 -71.36
C SER A 238 -41.07 92.74 -70.69
N LEU A 239 -41.76 93.55 -71.49
CA LEU A 239 -43.07 94.21 -71.32
C LEU A 239 -44.04 93.54 -70.32
N MET A 240 -44.84 94.29 -69.55
CA MET A 240 -45.72 95.34 -70.06
C MET A 240 -45.68 96.66 -69.26
N HIS A 241 -45.79 97.76 -70.01
CA HIS A 241 -46.22 99.05 -69.47
C HIS A 241 -47.67 98.91 -68.99
N LEU A 242 -47.87 98.60 -67.72
CA LEU A 242 -49.20 98.36 -67.18
C LEU A 242 -49.97 99.69 -67.16
N LYS A 243 -50.85 99.87 -68.15
CA LYS A 243 -51.78 101.00 -68.17
C LYS A 243 -52.76 100.79 -67.02
N HIS A 244 -52.51 101.49 -65.91
CA HIS A 244 -53.56 101.85 -64.96
C HIS A 244 -54.77 102.32 -65.77
N MET A 245 -55.95 101.72 -65.57
CA MET A 245 -57.15 102.10 -66.33
C MET A 245 -57.42 103.58 -66.08
N GLN A 246 -57.13 104.42 -67.07
CA GLN A 246 -57.39 105.85 -66.99
C GLN A 246 -58.88 106.06 -67.21
N ILE A 247 -59.63 105.97 -66.10
CA ILE A 247 -61.06 106.24 -66.08
C ILE A 247 -61.24 107.74 -66.37
N ARG A 248 -61.55 108.08 -67.62
CA ARG A 248 -62.07 109.39 -67.97
C ARG A 248 -63.31 109.62 -67.09
N LYS A 249 -63.40 110.72 -66.34
CA LYS A 249 -64.66 111.03 -65.63
C LYS A 249 -65.73 111.49 -66.64
N PRO A 250 -67.01 111.15 -66.44
CA PRO A 250 -68.09 111.70 -67.26
C PRO A 250 -68.12 113.23 -67.12
N LEU A 251 -68.42 113.95 -68.20
CA LEU A 251 -68.42 115.42 -68.18
C LEU A 251 -69.56 115.94 -67.30
N LEU A 252 -69.25 116.77 -66.31
CA LEU A 252 -70.27 117.47 -65.52
C LEU A 252 -71.18 118.30 -66.44
N LYS A 253 -72.50 118.27 -66.20
CA LYS A 253 -73.51 119.03 -66.96
C LYS A 253 -73.15 120.53 -67.09
N SER A 254 -72.52 121.12 -66.07
CA SER A 254 -72.06 122.51 -66.06
C SER A 254 -70.92 122.81 -67.05
N LEU A 255 -70.12 121.81 -67.45
CA LEU A 255 -69.02 121.95 -68.42
C LEU A 255 -69.49 121.80 -69.88
N LEU A 256 -70.75 121.42 -70.10
CA LEU A 256 -71.36 121.25 -71.42
C LEU A 256 -72.24 122.44 -71.83
N ALA A 257 -72.41 123.42 -70.95
CA ALA A 257 -73.20 124.62 -71.19
C ALA A 257 -72.37 125.71 -71.93
N ASP A 258 -72.71 125.94 -73.19
CA ASP A 258 -72.23 127.07 -74.00
C ASP A 258 -73.32 128.16 -74.00
N PRO A 259 -73.01 129.47 -73.81
CA PRO A 259 -74.01 130.54 -73.79
C PRO A 259 -74.88 130.67 -75.06
N ASN A 260 -74.50 130.05 -76.18
CA ASN A 260 -75.33 129.98 -77.39
C ASN A 260 -76.23 128.73 -77.48
N MET A 261 -76.13 127.79 -76.55
CA MET A 261 -76.94 126.57 -76.54
C MET A 261 -78.16 126.68 -75.61
N THR A 262 -79.26 126.06 -76.02
CA THR A 262 -80.43 125.89 -75.15
C THR A 262 -80.18 124.83 -74.08
N GLU A 263 -80.84 124.95 -72.92
CA GLU A 263 -80.73 123.98 -71.82
C GLU A 263 -81.14 122.55 -72.27
N GLU A 264 -82.04 122.45 -73.26
CA GLU A 264 -82.46 121.19 -73.88
C GLU A 264 -81.34 120.51 -74.69
N GLU A 265 -80.55 121.28 -75.45
CA GLU A 265 -79.41 120.74 -76.20
C GLU A 265 -78.23 120.37 -75.29
N VAL A 266 -78.02 121.12 -74.20
CA VAL A 266 -77.01 120.80 -73.18
C VAL A 266 -77.37 119.48 -72.49
N ASN A 267 -78.63 119.30 -72.10
CA ASN A 267 -79.13 118.04 -71.55
C ASN A 267 -78.93 116.88 -72.54
N MET A 268 -79.25 117.08 -73.83
CA MET A 268 -79.10 116.06 -74.87
C MET A 268 -77.64 115.66 -75.14
N LYS A 269 -76.68 116.61 -75.06
CA LYS A 269 -75.24 116.29 -75.11
C LYS A 269 -74.76 115.57 -73.86
N TYR A 270 -75.26 115.96 -72.68
CA TYR A 270 -74.90 115.34 -71.40
C TYR A 270 -75.25 113.84 -71.37
N VAL A 271 -76.49 113.46 -71.69
CA VAL A 271 -76.88 112.04 -71.78
C VAL A 271 -76.08 111.28 -72.84
N GLN A 272 -75.66 111.93 -73.92
CA GLN A 272 -74.81 111.29 -74.93
C GLN A 272 -73.38 111.03 -74.42
N ASP A 273 -72.76 111.94 -73.65
CA ASP A 273 -71.44 111.70 -73.05
C ASP A 273 -71.52 110.60 -71.97
N LEU A 274 -72.60 110.59 -71.17
CA LEU A 274 -72.89 109.52 -70.22
C LEU A 274 -73.03 108.16 -70.92
N LEU A 275 -73.75 108.08 -72.04
CA LEU A 275 -73.87 106.86 -72.87
C LEU A 275 -72.50 106.41 -73.38
N ASN A 276 -71.73 107.33 -73.97
CA ASN A 276 -70.41 107.04 -74.50
C ASN A 276 -69.46 106.52 -73.41
N TRP A 277 -69.54 107.06 -72.18
CA TRP A 277 -68.76 106.61 -71.04
C TRP A 277 -69.10 105.17 -70.64
N VAL A 278 -70.39 104.84 -70.53
CA VAL A 278 -70.82 103.47 -70.18
C VAL A 278 -70.42 102.47 -71.26
N GLU A 279 -70.52 102.84 -72.55
CA GLU A 279 -70.08 102.01 -73.68
C GLU A 279 -68.55 101.83 -73.71
N GLU A 280 -67.77 102.88 -73.43
CA GLU A 280 -66.31 102.82 -73.32
C GLU A 280 -65.86 101.92 -72.15
N MET A 281 -66.45 102.12 -70.97
CA MET A 281 -66.15 101.31 -69.79
C MET A 281 -66.50 99.84 -70.01
N GLN A 282 -67.66 99.52 -70.58
CA GLN A 282 -68.02 98.13 -70.90
C GLN A 282 -67.00 97.46 -71.83
N LEU A 283 -66.53 98.18 -72.87
CA LEU A 283 -65.53 97.66 -73.81
C LEU A 283 -64.14 97.45 -73.17
N GLN A 284 -63.78 98.24 -72.16
CA GLN A 284 -62.57 98.00 -71.36
C GLN A 284 -62.71 96.75 -70.47
N PHE A 285 -63.88 96.52 -69.87
CA PHE A 285 -64.17 95.33 -69.07
C PHE A 285 -64.04 94.03 -69.87
N ASP A 286 -64.62 94.01 -71.07
CA ASP A 286 -64.60 92.85 -71.98
C ASP A 286 -63.16 92.48 -72.43
N ARG A 287 -62.18 93.36 -72.24
CA ARG A 287 -60.76 93.17 -72.61
C ARG A 287 -59.81 93.04 -71.43
N SER A 288 -60.31 93.10 -70.19
CA SER A 288 -59.45 93.17 -69.00
C SER A 288 -59.05 91.79 -68.48
N GLU A 289 -57.75 91.55 -68.39
CA GLU A 289 -57.13 90.30 -67.90
C GLU A 289 -57.41 90.03 -66.42
N TRP A 290 -57.18 88.79 -65.96
CA TRP A 290 -57.52 88.33 -64.60
C TRP A 290 -56.32 88.06 -63.69
N GLY A 291 -55.11 87.96 -64.26
CA GLY A 291 -53.89 87.55 -63.57
C GLY A 291 -53.54 86.07 -63.72
N SER A 292 -52.24 85.79 -63.73
CA SER A 292 -51.62 84.46 -63.89
C SER A 292 -51.01 83.92 -62.60
N ASP A 293 -50.85 84.77 -61.60
CA ASP A 293 -50.04 84.57 -60.39
C ASP A 293 -50.54 85.50 -59.28
N LEU A 294 -50.16 85.24 -58.02
CA LEU A 294 -50.67 86.01 -56.88
C LEU A 294 -50.44 87.55 -57.02
N PRO A 295 -49.21 88.04 -57.30
CA PRO A 295 -48.98 89.47 -57.53
C PRO A 295 -49.83 90.09 -58.65
N THR A 296 -49.98 89.42 -59.80
CA THR A 296 -50.80 89.97 -60.89
C THR A 296 -52.29 89.96 -60.56
N VAL A 297 -52.80 88.92 -59.89
CA VAL A 297 -54.20 88.86 -59.41
C VAL A 297 -54.50 89.97 -58.40
N GLU A 298 -53.61 90.20 -57.42
CA GLU A 298 -53.73 91.29 -56.44
C GLU A 298 -53.79 92.66 -57.11
N MET A 299 -52.89 92.90 -58.05
CA MET A 299 -52.84 94.11 -58.86
C MET A 299 -54.12 94.32 -59.68
N HIS A 300 -54.65 93.28 -60.33
CA HIS A 300 -55.92 93.38 -61.07
C HIS A 300 -57.11 93.62 -60.16
N LEU A 301 -57.15 92.99 -58.98
CA LEU A 301 -58.19 93.21 -57.96
C LEU A 301 -58.16 94.66 -57.43
N GLU A 302 -57.00 95.19 -57.06
CA GLU A 302 -56.90 96.55 -56.53
C GLU A 302 -57.21 97.61 -57.60
N ASN A 303 -56.71 97.44 -58.84
CA ASN A 303 -57.09 98.28 -59.98
C ASN A 303 -58.62 98.26 -60.19
N HIS A 304 -59.24 97.07 -60.12
CA HIS A 304 -60.68 96.92 -60.30
C HIS A 304 -61.51 97.53 -59.16
N LYS A 305 -61.06 97.53 -57.89
CA LYS A 305 -61.74 98.26 -56.81
C LYS A 305 -61.88 99.76 -57.11
N GLY A 306 -60.83 100.37 -57.68
CA GLY A 306 -60.87 101.77 -58.13
C GLY A 306 -61.87 102.00 -59.26
N VAL A 307 -61.91 101.08 -60.22
CA VAL A 307 -62.86 101.08 -61.35
C VAL A 307 -64.30 100.86 -60.88
N HIS A 308 -64.53 99.93 -59.96
CA HIS A 308 -65.84 99.63 -59.39
C HIS A 308 -66.43 100.86 -58.71
N ARG A 309 -65.64 101.52 -57.84
CA ARG A 309 -66.05 102.75 -57.15
C ARG A 309 -66.45 103.87 -58.13
N ALA A 310 -65.69 104.06 -59.21
CA ALA A 310 -66.04 105.05 -60.22
C ALA A 310 -67.34 104.73 -60.96
N ILE A 311 -67.66 103.45 -61.15
CA ILE A 311 -68.95 103.00 -61.69
C ILE A 311 -70.07 103.24 -60.66
N GLU A 312 -69.87 102.96 -59.37
CA GLU A 312 -70.89 103.27 -58.35
C GLU A 312 -71.16 104.79 -58.23
N GLU A 313 -70.11 105.62 -58.27
CA GLU A 313 -70.21 107.09 -58.27
C GLU A 313 -71.00 107.63 -59.49
N PHE A 314 -70.96 106.94 -60.64
CA PHE A 314 -71.72 107.29 -61.85
C PHE A 314 -73.24 107.33 -61.61
N GLN A 315 -73.75 106.59 -60.62
CA GLN A 315 -75.18 106.62 -60.27
C GLN A 315 -75.68 108.04 -59.95
N MET A 316 -74.80 108.93 -59.47
CA MET A 316 -75.16 110.32 -59.22
C MET A 316 -75.38 111.10 -60.52
N SER A 317 -74.49 110.94 -61.51
CA SER A 317 -74.67 111.52 -62.85
C SER A 317 -75.93 110.99 -63.56
N LEU A 318 -76.28 109.72 -63.34
CA LEU A 318 -77.54 109.15 -63.83
C LEU A 318 -78.78 109.80 -63.18
N LYS A 319 -78.73 110.11 -61.87
CA LYS A 319 -79.81 110.85 -61.19
C LYS A 319 -79.94 112.29 -61.71
N ASP A 320 -78.82 112.96 -61.98
CA ASP A 320 -78.82 114.31 -62.57
C ASP A 320 -79.40 114.32 -63.99
N ALA A 321 -79.14 113.28 -64.78
CA ALA A 321 -79.78 113.06 -66.08
C ALA A 321 -81.30 112.82 -65.95
N LYS A 322 -81.75 112.01 -64.96
CA LYS A 322 -83.18 111.83 -64.67
C LYS A 322 -83.90 113.13 -64.32
N LEU A 323 -83.33 113.95 -63.44
CA LEU A 323 -83.91 115.24 -63.08
C LEU A 323 -84.00 116.21 -64.27
N SER A 324 -83.06 116.11 -65.20
CA SER A 324 -83.01 116.92 -66.42
C SER A 324 -84.14 116.59 -67.41
N GLU A 325 -84.76 115.41 -67.35
CA GLU A 325 -85.93 115.04 -68.17
C GLU A 325 -87.18 115.90 -67.86
N ILE A 326 -87.32 116.35 -66.61
CA ILE A 326 -88.43 117.20 -66.15
C ILE A 326 -88.39 118.55 -66.88
N GLN A 327 -87.19 119.02 -67.23
CA GLN A 327 -86.95 120.29 -67.92
C GLN A 327 -87.20 120.21 -69.45
N MET A 328 -87.53 119.03 -70.01
CA MET A 328 -87.70 118.83 -71.45
C MET A 328 -89.13 119.10 -71.95
N THR A 329 -89.24 119.75 -73.11
CA THR A 329 -90.50 119.98 -73.82
C THR A 329 -90.79 118.89 -74.87
N LEU A 330 -92.07 118.72 -75.23
CA LEU A 330 -92.47 117.85 -76.36
C LEU A 330 -92.13 118.58 -77.68
N PRO A 331 -91.45 117.96 -78.67
CA PRO A 331 -91.19 116.52 -78.82
C PRO A 331 -89.80 116.03 -78.37
N LEU A 332 -88.85 116.91 -78.03
CA LEU A 332 -87.48 116.53 -77.66
C LEU A 332 -87.41 115.58 -76.45
N LYS A 333 -88.37 115.72 -75.52
CA LYS A 333 -88.53 114.85 -74.36
C LYS A 333 -88.58 113.36 -74.68
N LEU A 334 -89.23 112.94 -75.77
CA LEU A 334 -89.33 111.52 -76.13
C LEU A 334 -87.96 110.93 -76.48
N ASN A 335 -87.21 111.60 -77.36
CA ASN A 335 -85.84 111.20 -77.74
C ASN A 335 -84.86 111.26 -76.55
N TYR A 336 -85.07 112.19 -75.60
CA TYR A 336 -84.32 112.23 -74.35
C TYR A 336 -84.61 111.00 -73.49
N SER A 337 -85.89 110.67 -73.31
CA SER A 337 -86.37 109.50 -72.56
C SER A 337 -85.83 108.19 -73.15
N ASP A 338 -85.89 108.00 -74.48
CA ASP A 338 -85.31 106.83 -75.17
C ASP A 338 -83.81 106.66 -74.89
N LYS A 339 -83.05 107.76 -74.89
CA LYS A 339 -81.61 107.74 -74.57
C LYS A 339 -81.33 107.51 -73.10
N LEU A 340 -82.16 108.04 -72.21
CA LEU A 340 -82.09 107.84 -70.77
C LEU A 340 -82.39 106.37 -70.41
N ASP A 341 -83.45 105.79 -70.97
CA ASP A 341 -83.77 104.37 -70.85
C ASP A 341 -82.64 103.48 -71.40
N LYS A 342 -82.00 103.88 -72.51
CA LYS A 342 -80.81 103.17 -73.02
C LYS A 342 -79.66 103.26 -72.01
N LEU A 343 -79.41 104.44 -71.45
CA LEU A 343 -78.34 104.70 -70.49
C LEU A 343 -78.54 103.90 -69.19
N GLU A 344 -79.76 103.85 -68.67
CA GLU A 344 -80.11 103.06 -67.49
C GLU A 344 -79.83 101.58 -67.72
N ARG A 345 -80.35 101.00 -68.80
CA ARG A 345 -80.13 99.58 -69.12
C ARG A 345 -78.65 99.24 -69.35
N GLN A 346 -77.89 100.13 -69.97
CA GLN A 346 -76.45 99.94 -70.15
C GLN A 346 -75.68 100.09 -68.83
N TYR A 347 -76.06 101.05 -67.98
CA TYR A 347 -75.44 101.27 -66.67
C TYR A 347 -75.74 100.12 -65.70
N GLU A 348 -76.98 99.63 -65.65
CA GLU A 348 -77.36 98.46 -64.85
C GLU A 348 -76.56 97.22 -65.28
N ARG A 349 -76.42 97.00 -66.58
CA ARG A 349 -75.55 95.94 -67.12
C ARG A 349 -74.08 96.14 -66.72
N LEU A 350 -73.51 97.32 -66.90
CA LEU A 350 -72.13 97.62 -66.54
C LEU A 350 -71.88 97.43 -65.04
N LEU A 351 -72.79 97.90 -64.19
CA LEU A 351 -72.74 97.72 -62.74
C LEU A 351 -72.84 96.24 -62.35
N SER A 352 -73.72 95.47 -63.00
CA SER A 352 -73.82 94.02 -62.80
C SER A 352 -72.53 93.30 -63.19
N CYS A 353 -72.01 93.55 -64.39
CA CYS A 353 -70.73 93.01 -64.85
C CYS A 353 -69.56 93.44 -63.93
N SER A 354 -69.63 94.65 -63.35
CA SER A 354 -68.62 95.17 -62.44
C SER A 354 -68.65 94.51 -61.06
N ARG A 355 -69.84 94.21 -60.53
CA ARG A 355 -70.02 93.41 -59.30
C ARG A 355 -69.57 91.97 -59.52
N GLU A 356 -69.94 91.37 -60.64
CA GLU A 356 -69.54 90.02 -61.01
C GLU A 356 -68.01 89.91 -61.18
N ARG A 357 -67.38 90.89 -61.84
CA ARG A 357 -65.92 90.99 -61.96
C ARG A 357 -65.23 91.19 -60.60
N GLN A 358 -65.78 92.00 -59.71
CA GLN A 358 -65.27 92.18 -58.34
C GLN A 358 -65.27 90.85 -57.59
N ASN A 359 -66.44 90.21 -57.50
CA ASN A 359 -66.59 88.89 -56.87
C ASN A 359 -65.67 87.84 -57.51
N ASN A 360 -65.53 87.83 -58.84
CA ASN A 360 -64.65 86.87 -59.52
C ASN A 360 -63.16 87.12 -59.21
N LEU A 361 -62.69 88.38 -59.16
CA LEU A 361 -61.31 88.71 -58.77
C LEU A 361 -61.05 88.41 -57.28
N GLU A 362 -62.02 88.64 -56.39
CA GLU A 362 -61.92 88.30 -54.97
C GLU A 362 -61.84 86.79 -54.75
N ASN A 363 -62.72 86.01 -55.39
CA ASN A 363 -62.68 84.54 -55.34
C ASN A 363 -61.40 83.96 -55.95
N LEU A 364 -60.85 84.61 -57.00
CA LEU A 364 -59.58 84.22 -57.60
C LEU A 364 -58.41 84.51 -56.68
N HIS A 365 -58.34 85.70 -56.09
CA HIS A 365 -57.32 86.08 -55.09
C HIS A 365 -57.32 85.12 -53.91
N ASP A 366 -58.50 84.89 -53.32
CA ASP A 366 -58.67 84.00 -52.17
C ASP A 366 -58.36 82.53 -52.52
N PHE A 367 -58.53 82.07 -53.76
CA PHE A 367 -58.03 80.76 -54.20
C PHE A 367 -56.51 80.76 -54.40
N VAL A 368 -55.97 81.70 -55.19
CA VAL A 368 -54.55 81.74 -55.58
C VAL A 368 -53.65 82.01 -54.36
N SER A 369 -54.08 82.82 -53.40
CA SER A 369 -53.36 83.08 -52.15
C SER A 369 -53.24 81.81 -51.30
N GLN A 370 -54.34 81.10 -51.08
CA GLN A 370 -54.33 79.83 -50.34
C GLN A 370 -53.49 78.76 -51.07
N ALA A 371 -53.65 78.63 -52.39
CA ALA A 371 -52.86 77.69 -53.18
C ALA A 371 -51.35 78.02 -53.15
N THR A 372 -50.98 79.30 -53.17
CA THR A 372 -49.58 79.75 -53.09
C THR A 372 -48.99 79.44 -51.71
N GLN A 373 -49.74 79.66 -50.63
CA GLN A 373 -49.28 79.37 -49.26
C GLN A 373 -48.99 77.87 -49.05
N GLU A 374 -49.84 76.99 -49.57
CA GLU A 374 -49.63 75.54 -49.48
C GLU A 374 -48.50 75.05 -50.41
N LEU A 375 -48.34 75.65 -51.59
CA LEU A 375 -47.21 75.34 -52.49
C LEU A 375 -45.85 75.74 -51.88
N ILE A 376 -45.77 76.88 -51.18
CA ILE A 376 -44.56 77.30 -50.47
C ILE A 376 -44.20 76.29 -49.37
N TRP A 377 -45.18 75.91 -48.54
CA TRP A 377 -44.97 74.93 -47.47
C TRP A 377 -44.51 73.57 -48.02
N LEU A 378 -45.10 73.09 -49.12
CA LEU A 378 -44.66 71.85 -49.77
C LEU A 378 -43.21 71.93 -50.28
N ASN A 379 -42.82 73.06 -50.88
CA ASN A 379 -41.44 73.27 -51.35
C ASN A 379 -40.43 73.32 -50.17
N GLU A 380 -40.78 73.98 -49.06
CA GLU A 380 -39.95 74.01 -47.85
C GLU A 380 -39.68 72.58 -47.31
N LYS A 381 -40.71 71.72 -47.29
CA LYS A 381 -40.57 70.31 -46.89
C LYS A 381 -39.81 69.46 -47.91
N GLU A 382 -40.01 69.69 -49.22
CA GLU A 382 -39.21 69.05 -50.27
C GLU A 382 -37.71 69.33 -50.10
N GLU A 383 -37.33 70.60 -49.90
CA GLU A 383 -35.92 70.99 -49.78
C GLU A 383 -35.24 70.33 -48.58
N GLU A 384 -35.93 70.21 -47.44
CA GLU A 384 -35.40 69.54 -46.25
C GLU A 384 -35.16 68.03 -46.47
N GLU A 385 -36.09 67.33 -47.13
CA GLU A 385 -35.93 65.90 -47.44
C GLU A 385 -34.87 65.62 -48.52
N VAL A 386 -34.84 66.43 -49.57
CA VAL A 386 -33.88 66.29 -50.68
C VAL A 386 -32.44 66.63 -50.23
N ALA A 387 -32.27 67.48 -49.23
CA ALA A 387 -30.96 67.84 -48.68
C ALA A 387 -30.38 66.82 -47.66
N PHE A 388 -31.19 65.90 -47.11
CA PHE A 388 -30.83 65.08 -45.95
C PHE A 388 -29.68 64.07 -46.18
N ASP A 389 -28.92 63.75 -45.13
CA ASP A 389 -27.75 62.85 -45.21
C ASP A 389 -28.06 61.39 -44.93
N TRP A 390 -28.16 60.63 -46.02
CA TRP A 390 -28.32 59.17 -46.01
C TRP A 390 -26.99 58.39 -46.07
N SER A 391 -25.82 59.04 -46.05
CA SER A 391 -24.50 58.38 -46.07
C SER A 391 -24.10 57.80 -44.70
N ASP A 392 -23.05 56.97 -44.67
CA ASP A 392 -22.54 56.30 -43.46
C ASP A 392 -21.97 57.28 -42.41
N ARG A 393 -21.70 58.53 -42.79
CA ARG A 393 -21.22 59.58 -41.87
C ARG A 393 -22.31 60.10 -40.94
N ASN A 394 -23.58 59.95 -41.32
CA ASN A 394 -24.71 60.45 -40.53
C ASN A 394 -25.28 59.37 -39.61
N SER A 395 -24.77 59.31 -38.39
CA SER A 395 -25.29 58.42 -37.33
C SER A 395 -26.62 58.89 -36.71
N SER A 396 -27.18 60.05 -37.12
CA SER A 396 -28.40 60.61 -36.52
C SER A 396 -29.72 60.04 -37.06
N ILE A 397 -29.70 58.83 -37.64
CA ILE A 397 -30.85 58.14 -38.23
C ILE A 397 -32.06 58.08 -37.28
N SER A 398 -31.83 57.83 -35.98
CA SER A 398 -32.90 57.86 -34.97
C SER A 398 -33.61 59.22 -34.91
N LYS A 399 -32.86 60.33 -34.92
CA LYS A 399 -33.46 61.68 -34.92
C LYS A 399 -34.24 61.96 -36.20
N LYS A 400 -33.76 61.47 -37.35
CA LYS A 400 -34.48 61.62 -38.62
C LYS A 400 -35.75 60.78 -38.66
N ARG A 401 -35.75 59.58 -38.09
CA ARG A 401 -36.96 58.76 -37.95
C ARG A 401 -38.01 59.48 -37.11
N ASP A 402 -37.59 60.04 -35.98
CA ASP A 402 -38.50 60.73 -35.06
C ASP A 402 -39.06 62.01 -35.74
N TYR A 403 -38.21 62.83 -36.39
CA TYR A 403 -38.64 63.93 -37.26
C TYR A 403 -39.63 63.47 -38.35
N HIS A 404 -39.35 62.34 -39.02
CA HIS A 404 -40.17 61.88 -40.13
C HIS A 404 -41.56 61.42 -39.65
N ALA A 405 -41.65 60.84 -38.45
CA ALA A 405 -42.93 60.51 -37.81
C ALA A 405 -43.72 61.76 -37.36
N ASP A 406 -43.07 62.91 -37.13
CA ASP A 406 -43.73 64.20 -36.96
C ASP A 406 -44.14 64.79 -38.32
N LEU A 407 -43.29 64.74 -39.36
CA LEU A 407 -43.63 65.20 -40.72
C LEU A 407 -44.82 64.45 -41.32
N MET A 408 -44.90 63.12 -41.15
CA MET A 408 -46.05 62.35 -41.63
C MET A 408 -47.36 62.80 -40.96
N ARG A 409 -47.31 63.18 -39.68
CA ARG A 409 -48.47 63.75 -38.95
C ARG A 409 -48.82 65.15 -39.45
N GLU A 410 -47.83 65.99 -39.71
CA GLU A 410 -48.05 67.30 -40.35
C GLU A 410 -48.68 67.15 -41.76
N LEU A 411 -48.28 66.12 -42.52
CA LEU A 411 -48.86 65.81 -43.82
C LEU A 411 -50.32 65.32 -43.70
N ASP A 412 -50.62 64.42 -42.78
CA ASP A 412 -52.00 63.97 -42.50
C ASP A 412 -52.91 65.17 -42.16
N GLU A 413 -52.44 66.11 -41.34
CA GLU A 413 -53.18 67.36 -41.02
C GLU A 413 -53.31 68.30 -42.24
N LYS A 414 -52.32 68.30 -43.14
CA LYS A 414 -52.30 69.15 -44.34
C LYS A 414 -53.10 68.61 -45.52
N GLU A 415 -53.39 67.31 -45.58
CA GLU A 415 -54.19 66.70 -46.64
C GLU A 415 -55.58 67.37 -46.73
N GLU A 416 -56.25 67.59 -45.59
CA GLU A 416 -57.56 68.26 -45.55
C GLU A 416 -57.50 69.69 -46.09
N ALA A 417 -56.43 70.43 -45.78
CA ALA A 417 -56.23 71.81 -46.23
C ALA A 417 -56.03 71.88 -47.75
N ILE A 418 -55.13 71.05 -48.29
CA ILE A 418 -54.84 70.99 -49.73
C ILE A 418 -56.08 70.53 -50.51
N LYS A 419 -56.79 69.52 -50.00
CA LYS A 419 -58.05 69.05 -50.59
C LYS A 419 -59.13 70.13 -50.60
N SER A 420 -59.28 70.89 -49.52
CA SER A 420 -60.21 72.03 -49.47
C SER A 420 -59.91 73.10 -50.54
N VAL A 421 -58.63 73.39 -50.77
CA VAL A 421 -58.17 74.31 -51.84
C VAL A 421 -58.43 73.72 -53.23
N GLN A 422 -58.22 72.42 -53.44
CA GLN A 422 -58.57 71.74 -54.70
C GLN A 422 -60.09 71.72 -54.96
N ASP A 423 -60.92 71.41 -53.95
CA ASP A 423 -62.38 71.47 -54.02
C ASP A 423 -62.89 72.90 -54.29
N LYS A 424 -62.16 73.91 -53.81
CA LYS A 424 -62.42 75.33 -54.13
C LYS A 424 -62.11 75.61 -55.60
N ALA A 425 -60.98 75.13 -56.13
CA ALA A 425 -60.66 75.21 -57.55
C ALA A 425 -61.77 74.58 -58.42
N GLU A 426 -62.20 73.36 -58.09
CA GLU A 426 -63.27 72.66 -58.80
C GLU A 426 -64.59 73.41 -58.78
N ARG A 427 -64.99 73.95 -57.62
CA ARG A 427 -66.22 74.77 -57.49
C ARG A 427 -66.16 76.04 -58.34
N LEU A 428 -65.00 76.69 -58.45
CA LEU A 428 -64.82 77.86 -59.32
C LEU A 428 -64.84 77.48 -60.81
N MET A 429 -64.17 76.38 -61.18
CA MET A 429 -64.19 75.84 -62.54
C MET A 429 -65.59 75.41 -62.99
N PHE A 430 -66.38 74.78 -62.10
CA PHE A 430 -67.77 74.38 -62.36
C PHE A 430 -68.70 75.59 -62.55
N LYS A 431 -68.44 76.70 -61.84
CA LYS A 431 -69.11 78.00 -62.05
C LYS A 431 -68.68 78.72 -63.34
N ASN A 432 -67.84 78.10 -64.18
CA ASN A 432 -67.25 78.71 -65.38
C ASN A 432 -66.52 80.03 -65.10
N HIS A 433 -65.75 80.08 -64.00
CA HIS A 433 -64.97 81.26 -63.64
C HIS A 433 -64.03 81.69 -64.80
N PRO A 434 -63.98 82.98 -65.15
CA PRO A 434 -63.30 83.44 -66.37
C PRO A 434 -61.77 83.29 -66.33
N ALA A 435 -61.15 83.15 -65.16
CA ALA A 435 -59.73 82.88 -64.99
C ALA A 435 -59.40 81.37 -64.93
N ARG A 436 -60.17 80.54 -65.65
CA ARG A 436 -60.12 79.07 -65.57
C ARG A 436 -58.71 78.49 -65.75
N LEU A 437 -57.92 79.01 -66.70
CA LEU A 437 -56.57 78.51 -66.99
C LEU A 437 -55.63 78.70 -65.79
N THR A 438 -55.68 79.84 -65.10
CA THR A 438 -54.91 80.11 -63.89
C THR A 438 -55.32 79.15 -62.76
N ILE A 439 -56.62 78.89 -62.61
CA ILE A 439 -57.16 77.98 -61.60
C ILE A 439 -56.73 76.53 -61.88
N GLU A 440 -56.81 76.08 -63.13
CA GLU A 440 -56.36 74.75 -63.57
C GLU A 440 -54.84 74.58 -63.36
N ALA A 441 -54.02 75.58 -63.68
CA ALA A 441 -52.58 75.54 -63.49
C ALA A 441 -52.19 75.42 -62.01
N TYR A 442 -52.76 76.24 -61.13
CA TYR A 442 -52.49 76.16 -59.68
C TYR A 442 -53.00 74.85 -59.07
N LYS A 443 -54.16 74.34 -59.49
CA LYS A 443 -54.68 73.03 -59.04
C LYS A 443 -53.74 71.89 -59.47
N ALA A 444 -53.26 71.91 -60.72
CA ALA A 444 -52.33 70.91 -61.24
C ALA A 444 -50.96 70.97 -60.55
N ALA A 445 -50.45 72.18 -60.26
CA ALA A 445 -49.23 72.38 -59.49
C ALA A 445 -49.35 71.79 -58.07
N LEU A 446 -50.44 72.11 -57.35
CA LEU A 446 -50.73 71.53 -56.03
C LEU A 446 -50.79 70.00 -56.07
N GLN A 447 -51.53 69.43 -57.03
CA GLN A 447 -51.61 67.97 -57.16
C GLN A 447 -50.26 67.33 -57.45
N THR A 448 -49.44 67.96 -58.30
CA THR A 448 -48.10 67.46 -58.65
C THR A 448 -47.18 67.49 -57.44
N GLN A 449 -47.12 68.62 -56.72
CA GLN A 449 -46.27 68.75 -55.54
C GLN A 449 -46.73 67.89 -54.36
N TRP A 450 -48.04 67.75 -54.15
CA TRP A 450 -48.59 66.81 -53.17
C TRP A 450 -48.23 65.36 -53.49
N SER A 451 -48.36 64.95 -54.76
CA SER A 451 -47.96 63.60 -55.18
C SER A 451 -46.45 63.38 -55.00
N TRP A 452 -45.65 64.43 -55.20
CA TRP A 452 -44.19 64.38 -55.11
C TRP A 452 -43.68 64.27 -53.67
N ILE A 453 -44.19 65.05 -52.72
CA ILE A 453 -43.77 64.94 -51.31
C ILE A 453 -44.06 63.55 -50.74
N LEU A 454 -45.15 62.90 -51.16
CA LEU A 454 -45.48 61.51 -50.77
C LEU A 454 -44.48 60.48 -51.36
N GLN A 455 -44.00 60.68 -52.59
CA GLN A 455 -42.92 59.85 -53.15
C GLN A 455 -41.61 60.03 -52.38
N LEU A 456 -41.28 61.27 -51.98
CA LEU A 456 -40.12 61.55 -51.12
C LEU A 456 -40.24 60.88 -49.75
N CYS A 457 -41.40 60.95 -49.10
CA CYS A 457 -41.65 60.26 -47.83
C CYS A 457 -41.44 58.74 -47.95
N SER A 458 -41.96 58.10 -49.00
CA SER A 458 -41.71 56.66 -49.24
C SER A 458 -40.23 56.33 -49.45
N CYS A 459 -39.45 57.24 -50.04
CA CYS A 459 -37.99 57.09 -50.11
C CYS A 459 -37.33 57.19 -48.74
N VAL A 460 -37.75 58.16 -47.92
CA VAL A 460 -37.25 58.38 -46.55
C VAL A 460 -37.49 57.15 -45.68
N GLU A 461 -38.69 56.57 -45.71
CA GLU A 461 -39.00 55.32 -45.00
C GLU A 461 -38.07 54.16 -45.38
N GLN A 462 -37.80 53.99 -46.69
CA GLN A 462 -36.91 52.95 -47.18
C GLN A 462 -35.46 53.18 -46.71
N HIS A 463 -34.95 54.42 -46.77
CA HIS A 463 -33.62 54.74 -46.26
C HIS A 463 -33.51 54.59 -44.75
N LEU A 464 -34.53 54.97 -43.97
CA LEU A 464 -34.56 54.75 -42.52
C LEU A 464 -34.42 53.26 -42.18
N LYS A 465 -35.14 52.40 -42.91
CA LYS A 465 -35.10 50.94 -42.76
C LYS A 465 -33.75 50.35 -43.17
N GLU A 466 -33.23 50.73 -44.33
CA GLU A 466 -31.96 50.21 -44.85
C GLU A 466 -30.76 50.69 -44.02
N ASN A 467 -30.74 51.96 -43.59
CA ASN A 467 -29.68 52.50 -42.76
C ASN A 467 -29.70 51.89 -41.34
N ALA A 468 -30.87 51.60 -40.76
CA ALA A 468 -30.96 50.91 -39.48
C ALA A 468 -30.28 49.53 -39.55
N VAL A 469 -30.62 48.72 -40.56
CA VAL A 469 -30.02 47.39 -40.78
C VAL A 469 -28.51 47.48 -41.06
N TYR A 470 -28.06 48.51 -41.78
CA TYR A 470 -26.64 48.78 -42.02
C TYR A 470 -25.88 49.04 -40.71
N PHE A 471 -26.34 49.98 -39.88
CA PHE A 471 -25.64 50.37 -38.66
C PHE A 471 -25.70 49.27 -37.59
N GLU A 472 -26.83 48.56 -37.48
CA GLU A 472 -26.97 47.36 -36.63
C GLU A 472 -25.94 46.29 -37.01
N PHE A 473 -25.88 45.90 -38.28
CA PHE A 473 -24.93 44.89 -38.76
C PHE A 473 -23.47 45.24 -38.44
N PHE A 474 -23.04 46.49 -38.69
CA PHE A 474 -21.65 46.90 -38.41
C PHE A 474 -21.36 47.02 -36.90
N SER A 475 -22.37 47.31 -36.08
CA SER A 475 -22.26 47.25 -34.61
C SER A 475 -22.05 45.81 -34.15
N ASP A 476 -22.96 44.91 -34.52
CA ASP A 476 -22.94 43.49 -34.13
C ASP A 476 -21.64 42.81 -34.62
N ALA A 477 -21.22 43.07 -35.86
CA ALA A 477 -20.00 42.52 -36.41
C ALA A 477 -18.76 42.98 -35.64
N LYS A 478 -18.75 44.22 -35.15
CA LYS A 478 -17.65 44.75 -34.33
C LYS A 478 -17.66 44.12 -32.94
N GLU A 479 -18.80 44.06 -32.27
CA GLU A 479 -18.95 43.40 -30.97
C GLU A 479 -18.50 41.94 -31.05
N SER A 480 -18.86 41.21 -32.11
CA SER A 480 -18.40 39.85 -32.34
C SER A 480 -16.89 39.72 -32.56
N MET A 481 -16.25 40.64 -33.28
CA MET A 481 -14.78 40.62 -33.39
C MET A 481 -14.12 40.90 -32.03
N ASP A 482 -14.64 41.85 -31.26
CA ASP A 482 -14.02 42.26 -30.00
C ASP A 482 -14.23 41.18 -28.91
N TYR A 483 -15.38 40.50 -28.88
CA TYR A 483 -15.60 39.28 -28.08
C TYR A 483 -14.60 38.17 -28.45
N LEU A 484 -14.47 37.84 -29.74
CA LEU A 484 -13.59 36.76 -30.19
C LEU A 484 -12.10 37.06 -29.91
N LYS A 485 -11.65 38.31 -30.03
CA LYS A 485 -10.29 38.72 -29.61
C LYS A 485 -10.07 38.54 -28.11
N ASN A 486 -11.03 38.99 -27.29
CA ASN A 486 -10.93 38.84 -25.83
C ASN A 486 -10.87 37.36 -25.43
N LEU A 487 -11.61 36.49 -26.12
CA LEU A 487 -11.57 35.04 -25.93
C LEU A 487 -10.23 34.45 -26.39
N GLN A 488 -9.69 34.89 -27.53
CA GLN A 488 -8.34 34.54 -28.00
C GLN A 488 -7.28 34.84 -26.94
N ASP A 489 -7.25 36.08 -26.45
CA ASP A 489 -6.30 36.55 -25.43
C ASP A 489 -6.49 35.83 -24.10
N SER A 490 -7.71 35.40 -23.76
CA SER A 490 -7.99 34.60 -22.57
C SER A 490 -7.37 33.21 -22.69
N ILE A 491 -7.65 32.50 -23.79
CA ILE A 491 -7.15 31.15 -24.06
C ILE A 491 -5.61 31.13 -24.06
N GLN A 492 -4.96 32.07 -24.75
CA GLN A 492 -3.49 32.15 -24.80
C GLN A 492 -2.85 32.36 -23.43
N ARG A 493 -3.46 33.16 -22.55
CA ARG A 493 -2.92 33.43 -21.21
C ARG A 493 -3.20 32.30 -20.23
N LYS A 494 -4.40 31.72 -20.25
CA LYS A 494 -4.90 30.77 -19.26
C LYS A 494 -4.42 29.34 -19.51
N TYR A 495 -4.44 28.91 -20.78
CA TYR A 495 -4.18 27.53 -21.20
C TYR A 495 -2.78 27.34 -21.81
N SER A 496 -1.80 28.08 -21.29
CA SER A 496 -0.39 27.80 -21.53
C SER A 496 0.12 26.71 -20.58
N CYS A 497 0.75 25.69 -21.15
CA CYS A 497 1.28 24.54 -20.44
C CYS A 497 2.66 24.15 -20.97
N ASP A 498 3.41 23.49 -20.12
CA ASP A 498 4.77 22.99 -20.36
C ASP A 498 5.00 21.74 -19.49
N ARG A 499 6.13 21.06 -19.68
CA ARG A 499 6.46 19.85 -18.89
C ARG A 499 6.78 20.11 -17.41
N SER A 500 6.79 21.37 -16.95
CA SER A 500 6.95 21.74 -15.54
C SER A 500 5.63 22.07 -14.82
N SER A 501 4.54 22.19 -15.57
CA SER A 501 3.21 22.50 -15.04
C SER A 501 2.66 21.36 -14.18
N SER A 502 2.14 21.72 -12.99
CA SER A 502 1.52 20.78 -12.05
C SER A 502 0.34 20.00 -12.65
N LEU A 503 0.34 18.67 -12.51
CA LEU A 503 -0.70 17.75 -12.94
C LEU A 503 -2.11 18.23 -12.54
N HIS A 504 -2.37 18.41 -11.24
CA HIS A 504 -3.69 18.80 -10.73
C HIS A 504 -4.20 20.12 -11.34
N ARG A 505 -3.31 21.11 -11.54
CA ARG A 505 -3.65 22.37 -12.21
C ARG A 505 -4.07 22.15 -13.66
N LEU A 506 -3.42 21.23 -14.36
CA LEU A 506 -3.74 20.94 -15.76
C LEU A 506 -5.07 20.20 -15.90
N GLU A 507 -5.39 19.29 -14.97
CA GLU A 507 -6.69 18.60 -14.94
C GLU A 507 -7.85 19.59 -14.76
N ASP A 508 -7.74 20.50 -13.79
CA ASP A 508 -8.71 21.59 -13.59
C ASP A 508 -8.85 22.45 -14.85
N LEU A 509 -7.72 22.85 -15.47
CA LEU A 509 -7.73 23.68 -16.68
C LEU A 509 -8.28 22.96 -17.92
N ILE A 510 -8.09 21.65 -18.05
CA ILE A 510 -8.72 20.83 -19.11
C ILE A 510 -10.24 20.86 -18.92
N GLN A 511 -10.72 20.68 -17.70
CA GLN A 511 -12.16 20.72 -17.41
C GLN A 511 -12.75 22.12 -17.61
N GLU A 512 -12.07 23.19 -17.16
CA GLU A 512 -12.48 24.57 -17.42
C GLU A 512 -12.49 24.89 -18.92
N SER A 513 -11.50 24.41 -19.69
CA SER A 513 -11.42 24.68 -21.13
C SER A 513 -12.62 24.15 -21.94
N MET A 514 -13.38 23.20 -21.39
CA MET A 514 -14.62 22.73 -22.00
C MET A 514 -15.75 23.77 -21.97
N ASP A 515 -15.71 24.73 -21.03
CA ASP A 515 -16.67 25.83 -21.01
C ASP A 515 -16.40 26.83 -22.14
N GLU A 516 -15.14 27.17 -22.46
CA GLU A 516 -14.83 27.95 -23.66
C GLU A 516 -15.17 27.20 -24.96
N LYS A 517 -15.05 25.87 -24.99
CA LYS A 517 -15.50 25.04 -26.12
C LYS A 517 -16.99 25.21 -26.37
N GLU A 518 -17.80 25.10 -25.31
CA GLU A 518 -19.26 25.23 -25.42
C GLU A 518 -19.67 26.65 -25.81
N GLN A 519 -19.00 27.68 -25.26
CA GLN A 519 -19.19 29.07 -25.71
C GLN A 519 -18.90 29.23 -27.22
N LEU A 520 -17.80 28.68 -27.72
CA LEU A 520 -17.46 28.71 -29.15
C LEU A 520 -18.52 27.98 -30.01
N LEU A 521 -18.98 26.81 -29.58
CA LEU A 521 -20.02 26.04 -30.29
C LEU A 521 -21.34 26.81 -30.38
N GLN A 522 -21.76 27.49 -29.31
CA GLN A 522 -22.95 28.35 -29.32
C GLN A 522 -22.75 29.58 -30.22
N TYR A 523 -21.58 30.23 -30.14
CA TYR A 523 -21.26 31.45 -30.89
C TYR A 523 -21.14 31.24 -32.40
N ARG A 524 -20.91 30.00 -32.86
CA ARG A 524 -20.94 29.61 -34.27
C ARG A 524 -22.21 30.10 -35.00
N SER A 525 -23.35 30.07 -34.32
CA SER A 525 -24.64 30.51 -34.89
C SER A 525 -24.67 32.02 -35.16
N THR A 526 -24.14 32.82 -34.24
CA THR A 526 -23.99 34.28 -34.37
C THR A 526 -23.10 34.65 -35.56
N VAL A 527 -21.94 33.98 -35.69
CA VAL A 527 -21.00 34.20 -36.80
C VAL A 527 -21.64 33.84 -38.14
N ALA A 528 -22.30 32.69 -38.23
CA ALA A 528 -23.03 32.29 -39.44
C ALA A 528 -24.18 33.27 -39.79
N GLY A 529 -24.87 33.81 -38.77
CA GLY A 529 -25.89 34.84 -38.93
C GLY A 529 -25.34 36.16 -39.48
N LEU A 530 -24.15 36.59 -39.04
CA LEU A 530 -23.45 37.75 -39.60
C LEU A 530 -23.08 37.53 -41.08
N VAL A 531 -22.46 36.39 -41.41
CA VAL A 531 -22.10 36.02 -42.80
C VAL A 531 -23.33 35.92 -43.70
N GLY A 532 -24.48 35.51 -43.14
CA GLY A 532 -25.79 35.54 -43.80
C GLY A 532 -26.28 36.98 -44.07
N ARG A 533 -26.37 37.81 -43.02
CA ARG A 533 -26.85 39.20 -43.12
C ARG A 533 -25.99 40.07 -44.04
N ALA A 534 -24.67 39.91 -44.02
CA ALA A 534 -23.70 40.71 -44.80
C ALA A 534 -24.03 40.81 -46.29
N LYS A 535 -24.60 39.74 -46.88
CA LYS A 535 -24.96 39.67 -48.30
C LYS A 535 -26.07 40.63 -48.72
N ASN A 536 -26.89 41.06 -47.77
CA ASN A 536 -28.07 41.91 -47.98
C ASN A 536 -27.88 43.35 -47.48
N ILE A 537 -26.69 43.71 -47.01
CA ILE A 537 -26.39 45.07 -46.52
C ILE A 537 -26.19 46.01 -47.72
N VAL A 538 -26.86 47.17 -47.68
CA VAL A 538 -26.77 48.23 -48.69
C VAL A 538 -25.45 49.01 -48.61
N GLN A 539 -25.17 49.86 -49.60
CA GLN A 539 -23.92 50.61 -49.69
C GLN A 539 -24.12 52.10 -49.41
N LEU A 540 -23.76 52.56 -48.20
CA LEU A 540 -23.96 53.97 -47.81
C LEU A 540 -22.77 54.88 -48.17
N ARG A 541 -21.53 54.36 -48.23
CA ARG A 541 -20.34 55.15 -48.60
C ARG A 541 -20.41 55.84 -49.98
N PRO A 542 -20.90 55.20 -51.06
CA PRO A 542 -21.03 55.86 -52.36
C PRO A 542 -21.97 57.07 -52.37
N ARG A 543 -22.80 57.24 -51.33
CA ARG A 543 -23.69 58.40 -51.17
C ARG A 543 -22.94 59.67 -50.74
N SER A 544 -21.73 59.54 -50.18
CA SER A 544 -20.89 60.67 -49.79
C SER A 544 -20.13 61.23 -51.00
N PRO A 545 -20.17 62.55 -51.28
CA PRO A 545 -19.34 63.17 -52.32
C PRO A 545 -17.83 63.01 -52.10
N GLU A 546 -17.40 62.73 -50.87
CA GLU A 546 -16.00 62.42 -50.52
C GLU A 546 -15.57 61.01 -50.98
N SER A 547 -16.50 60.20 -51.47
CA SER A 547 -16.24 58.86 -52.03
C SER A 547 -16.31 58.93 -53.57
N PRO A 548 -15.21 59.26 -54.27
CA PRO A 548 -15.21 59.42 -55.72
C PRO A 548 -15.46 58.08 -56.43
N LEU A 549 -16.41 58.09 -57.36
CA LEU A 549 -16.77 56.93 -58.18
C LEU A 549 -15.57 56.51 -59.05
N ARG A 550 -14.99 55.34 -58.77
CA ARG A 550 -13.92 54.75 -59.61
C ARG A 550 -14.45 54.06 -60.86
N CYS A 551 -15.73 53.73 -60.86
CA CYS A 551 -16.49 53.15 -61.96
C CYS A 551 -17.97 53.51 -61.78
N SER A 552 -18.78 53.29 -62.82
CA SER A 552 -20.23 53.42 -62.77
C SER A 552 -20.84 52.43 -61.77
N ILE A 553 -21.63 52.92 -60.81
CA ILE A 553 -22.24 52.09 -59.76
C ILE A 553 -23.74 51.87 -60.10
N PRO A 554 -24.26 50.62 -60.05
CA PRO A 554 -25.69 50.39 -60.18
C PRO A 554 -26.42 50.95 -58.96
N VAL A 555 -27.54 51.64 -59.19
CA VAL A 555 -28.41 52.20 -58.16
C VAL A 555 -29.85 51.88 -58.49
N LYS A 556 -30.69 51.65 -57.49
CA LYS A 556 -32.07 51.21 -57.68
C LYS A 556 -33.05 52.30 -57.27
N ALA A 557 -34.01 52.62 -58.13
CA ALA A 557 -35.04 53.62 -57.86
C ALA A 557 -36.03 53.13 -56.79
N ILE A 558 -36.36 54.00 -55.84
CA ILE A 558 -37.28 53.72 -54.71
C ILE A 558 -38.70 54.24 -55.01
N CYS A 559 -38.81 55.27 -55.84
CA CYS A 559 -40.04 55.96 -56.21
C CYS A 559 -40.11 56.21 -57.72
N ASP A 560 -41.29 56.61 -58.20
CA ASP A 560 -41.44 57.13 -59.57
C ASP A 560 -40.90 58.57 -59.63
N TYR A 561 -40.11 58.89 -60.66
CA TYR A 561 -39.60 60.23 -60.92
C TYR A 561 -39.73 60.61 -62.39
N ARG A 562 -40.23 61.82 -62.67
CA ARG A 562 -40.43 62.31 -64.02
C ARG A 562 -40.07 63.79 -64.15
N GLN A 563 -39.09 64.07 -65.01
CA GLN A 563 -38.76 65.40 -65.51
C GLN A 563 -38.92 65.41 -67.05
N ILE A 564 -38.60 66.52 -67.71
CA ILE A 564 -38.68 66.66 -69.17
C ILE A 564 -37.60 65.78 -69.84
N GLU A 565 -36.44 65.67 -69.19
CA GLU A 565 -35.23 64.99 -69.68
C GLU A 565 -35.21 63.49 -69.36
N ILE A 566 -35.93 63.04 -68.33
CA ILE A 566 -35.84 61.67 -67.82
C ILE A 566 -37.16 61.20 -67.21
N THR A 567 -37.44 59.90 -67.33
CA THR A 567 -38.49 59.21 -66.57
C THR A 567 -37.88 57.95 -65.99
N ILE A 568 -38.15 57.70 -64.72
CA ILE A 568 -37.64 56.59 -63.93
C ILE A 568 -38.83 56.04 -63.16
N TYR A 569 -39.03 54.73 -63.22
CA TYR A 569 -40.06 54.04 -62.46
C TYR A 569 -39.47 53.44 -61.19
N LYS A 570 -40.32 53.28 -60.18
CA LYS A 570 -39.98 52.52 -58.98
C LYS A 570 -39.41 51.14 -59.36
N ASP A 571 -38.38 50.73 -58.63
CA ASP A 571 -37.60 49.52 -58.84
C ASP A 571 -36.68 49.48 -60.08
N ASP A 572 -36.62 50.52 -60.94
CA ASP A 572 -35.68 50.60 -62.07
C ASP A 572 -34.20 50.53 -61.61
N GLU A 573 -33.41 49.68 -62.28
CA GLU A 573 -31.95 49.65 -62.15
C GLU A 573 -31.31 50.75 -63.02
N CYS A 574 -30.92 51.84 -62.38
CA CYS A 574 -30.23 52.97 -62.99
C CYS A 574 -28.71 52.88 -62.74
N VAL A 575 -27.95 53.71 -63.44
CA VAL A 575 -26.49 53.83 -63.27
C VAL A 575 -26.13 55.18 -62.71
N LEU A 576 -25.46 55.21 -61.56
CA LEU A 576 -24.88 56.41 -60.96
C LEU A 576 -23.60 56.79 -61.69
N ALA A 577 -23.66 57.90 -62.43
CA ALA A 577 -22.55 58.44 -63.22
C ALA A 577 -21.76 59.53 -62.45
N ASN A 578 -22.41 60.32 -61.60
CA ASN A 578 -21.74 61.33 -60.77
C ASN A 578 -22.50 61.63 -59.46
N ASN A 579 -21.80 61.52 -58.33
CA ASN A 579 -22.27 61.80 -56.96
C ASN A 579 -21.69 63.10 -56.34
N SER A 580 -20.95 63.91 -57.11
CA SER A 580 -20.26 65.13 -56.63
C SER A 580 -21.22 66.14 -55.98
N HIS A 581 -22.48 66.17 -56.43
CA HIS A 581 -23.51 66.98 -55.81
C HIS A 581 -24.35 66.11 -54.87
N ARG A 582 -24.44 66.52 -53.61
CA ARG A 582 -24.93 65.68 -52.51
C ARG A 582 -26.43 65.35 -52.59
N ALA A 583 -27.24 66.36 -52.88
CA ALA A 583 -28.71 66.27 -52.91
C ALA A 583 -29.28 65.77 -54.25
N LYS A 584 -28.50 65.83 -55.34
CA LYS A 584 -28.93 65.47 -56.70
C LYS A 584 -27.79 64.79 -57.43
N TRP A 585 -28.02 63.63 -58.02
CA TRP A 585 -27.00 62.83 -58.71
C TRP A 585 -27.21 62.82 -60.22
N LYS A 586 -26.12 62.68 -60.96
CA LYS A 586 -26.18 62.41 -62.39
C LYS A 586 -26.39 60.91 -62.58
N VAL A 587 -27.55 60.54 -63.09
CA VAL A 587 -27.99 59.14 -63.26
C VAL A 587 -28.38 58.87 -64.71
N ILE A 588 -28.14 57.64 -65.14
CA ILE A 588 -28.55 57.11 -66.45
C ILE A 588 -29.65 56.07 -66.21
N ASN A 589 -30.82 56.25 -66.80
CA ASN A 589 -31.94 55.31 -66.66
C ASN A 589 -31.79 54.10 -67.62
N PRO A 590 -32.64 53.05 -67.51
CA PRO A 590 -32.59 51.88 -68.42
C PRO A 590 -32.75 52.21 -69.91
N ALA A 591 -33.33 53.36 -70.25
CA ALA A 591 -33.47 53.83 -71.64
C ALA A 591 -32.21 54.55 -72.17
N GLY A 592 -31.18 54.74 -71.34
CA GLY A 592 -29.94 55.44 -71.71
C GLY A 592 -29.99 56.96 -71.59
N ASN A 593 -31.07 57.53 -71.06
CA ASN A 593 -31.19 58.98 -70.84
C ASN A 593 -30.46 59.38 -69.55
N GLU A 594 -29.72 60.49 -69.59
CA GLU A 594 -28.91 60.99 -68.48
C GLU A 594 -29.44 62.32 -67.95
N ALA A 595 -29.69 62.42 -66.65
CA ALA A 595 -30.18 63.66 -66.02
C ALA A 595 -29.73 63.80 -64.54
N MET A 596 -29.97 64.97 -63.97
CA MET A 596 -29.75 65.25 -62.54
C MET A 596 -31.03 64.98 -61.75
N VAL A 597 -31.05 63.91 -60.96
CA VAL A 597 -32.23 63.44 -60.19
C VAL A 597 -31.93 63.48 -58.69
N PRO A 598 -32.89 63.81 -57.80
CA PRO A 598 -32.66 63.79 -56.34
C PRO A 598 -32.06 62.48 -55.84
N SER A 599 -31.01 62.57 -55.01
CA SER A 599 -30.27 61.38 -54.54
C SER A 599 -31.09 60.49 -53.62
N VAL A 600 -32.07 61.07 -52.93
CA VAL A 600 -33.05 60.38 -52.08
C VAL A 600 -33.90 59.37 -52.86
N CYS A 601 -34.12 59.56 -54.16
CA CYS A 601 -34.89 58.63 -55.01
C CYS A 601 -34.22 57.27 -55.24
N PHE A 602 -32.94 57.10 -54.89
CA PHE A 602 -32.18 55.89 -55.17
C PHE A 602 -31.58 55.28 -53.93
N THR A 603 -31.57 53.95 -53.84
CA THR A 603 -30.66 53.20 -52.96
C THR A 603 -29.48 52.63 -53.76
N VAL A 604 -28.38 52.33 -53.07
CA VAL A 604 -27.22 51.64 -53.66
C VAL A 604 -27.27 50.18 -53.17
N PRO A 605 -27.75 49.24 -54.00
CA PRO A 605 -28.11 47.90 -53.54
C PRO A 605 -26.90 47.08 -53.09
N PRO A 606 -27.14 45.95 -52.38
CA PRO A 606 -26.10 44.94 -52.11
C PRO A 606 -25.56 44.33 -53.42
N PRO A 607 -24.37 43.68 -53.40
CA PRO A 607 -23.57 43.33 -52.22
C PRO A 607 -22.67 44.48 -51.74
N ASN A 608 -22.75 44.82 -50.45
CA ASN A 608 -21.75 45.68 -49.82
C ASN A 608 -20.48 44.87 -49.53
N LYS A 609 -19.40 45.18 -50.28
CA LYS A 609 -18.11 44.52 -50.13
C LYS A 609 -17.53 44.62 -48.72
N GLU A 610 -17.68 45.76 -48.04
CA GLU A 610 -17.10 45.98 -46.72
C GLU A 610 -17.82 45.18 -45.64
N ALA A 611 -19.15 45.00 -45.79
CA ALA A 611 -19.92 44.13 -44.91
C ALA A 611 -19.50 42.67 -45.07
N ILE A 612 -19.27 42.22 -46.30
CA ILE A 612 -18.77 40.87 -46.60
C ILE A 612 -17.35 40.68 -46.06
N ASP A 613 -16.41 41.60 -46.38
CA ASP A 613 -15.02 41.55 -45.92
C ASP A 613 -14.94 41.56 -44.38
N MET A 614 -15.84 42.30 -43.70
CA MET A 614 -15.96 42.32 -42.23
C MET A 614 -16.46 40.97 -41.69
N ALA A 615 -17.56 40.44 -42.21
CA ALA A 615 -18.09 39.15 -41.75
C ALA A 615 -17.11 37.99 -42.00
N THR A 616 -16.41 37.99 -43.14
CA THR A 616 -15.36 37.00 -43.43
C THR A 616 -14.18 37.11 -42.46
N LYS A 617 -13.79 38.32 -42.03
CA LYS A 617 -12.76 38.48 -40.98
C LYS A 617 -13.22 37.97 -39.63
N THR A 618 -14.48 38.23 -39.24
CA THR A 618 -15.06 37.68 -38.00
C THR A 618 -15.12 36.16 -38.04
N GLU A 619 -15.48 35.56 -39.18
CA GLU A 619 -15.48 34.10 -39.37
C GLU A 619 -14.07 33.50 -39.33
N GLN A 620 -13.09 34.12 -39.99
CA GLN A 620 -11.69 33.71 -39.91
C GLN A 620 -11.15 33.79 -38.48
N LEU A 621 -11.46 34.86 -37.75
CA LEU A 621 -11.09 35.00 -36.34
C LEU A 621 -11.72 33.91 -35.48
N TYR A 622 -13.00 33.59 -35.68
CA TYR A 622 -13.67 32.48 -35.00
C TYR A 622 -12.95 31.14 -35.24
N GLN A 623 -12.61 30.82 -36.49
CA GLN A 623 -11.87 29.59 -36.81
C GLN A 623 -10.48 29.56 -36.17
N ASN A 624 -9.77 30.70 -36.15
CA ASN A 624 -8.46 30.81 -35.51
C ASN A 624 -8.55 30.61 -33.98
N VAL A 625 -9.59 31.13 -33.33
CA VAL A 625 -9.82 30.93 -31.88
C VAL A 625 -10.21 29.49 -31.57
N LEU A 626 -11.02 28.85 -32.42
CA LEU A 626 -11.38 27.44 -32.29
C LEU A 626 -10.16 26.51 -32.46
N ALA A 627 -9.30 26.78 -33.45
CA ALA A 627 -8.06 26.04 -33.66
C ALA A 627 -7.06 26.24 -32.51
N LEU A 628 -6.93 27.48 -32.01
CA LEU A 628 -6.12 27.79 -30.82
C LEU A 628 -6.63 27.04 -29.58
N TRP A 629 -7.95 27.07 -29.33
CA TRP A 629 -8.57 26.32 -28.22
C TRP A 629 -8.22 24.83 -28.31
N HIS A 630 -8.41 24.23 -29.49
CA HIS A 630 -8.14 22.82 -29.75
C HIS A 630 -6.68 22.46 -29.45
N HIS A 631 -5.76 23.28 -29.97
CA HIS A 631 -4.33 23.07 -29.81
C HIS A 631 -3.88 23.24 -28.35
N SER A 632 -4.34 24.28 -27.64
CA SER A 632 -4.11 24.45 -26.20
C SER A 632 -4.66 23.28 -25.38
N HIS A 633 -5.86 22.78 -25.72
CA HIS A 633 -6.50 21.67 -25.02
C HIS A 633 -5.72 20.35 -25.20
N ILE A 634 -5.36 19.99 -26.43
CA ILE A 634 -4.55 18.79 -26.72
C ILE A 634 -3.17 18.88 -26.06
N ASN A 635 -2.51 20.04 -26.14
CA ASN A 635 -1.24 20.26 -25.44
C ASN A 635 -1.37 19.99 -23.92
N MET A 636 -2.41 20.51 -23.27
CA MET A 636 -2.65 20.22 -21.84
C MET A 636 -2.92 18.73 -21.57
N LYS A 637 -3.77 18.07 -22.37
CA LYS A 637 -4.04 16.63 -22.27
C LYS A 637 -2.74 15.81 -22.36
N SER A 638 -1.94 16.04 -23.39
CA SER A 638 -0.67 15.33 -23.62
C SER A 638 0.32 15.47 -22.45
N VAL A 639 0.32 16.61 -21.75
CA VAL A 639 1.16 16.82 -20.57
C VAL A 639 0.58 16.12 -19.34
N VAL A 640 -0.74 15.96 -19.23
CA VAL A 640 -1.41 15.19 -18.17
C VAL A 640 -1.14 13.70 -18.33
N SER A 641 -1.39 13.11 -19.50
CA SER A 641 -1.09 11.70 -19.77
C SER A 641 0.41 11.39 -19.67
N TRP A 642 1.29 12.32 -20.08
CA TRP A 642 2.72 12.24 -19.79
C TRP A 642 3.05 12.21 -18.29
N HIS A 643 2.37 13.01 -17.47
CA HIS A 643 2.59 13.01 -16.01
C HIS A 643 2.18 11.68 -15.37
N TYR A 644 1.06 11.09 -15.78
CA TYR A 644 0.64 9.76 -15.32
C TYR A 644 1.64 8.67 -15.71
N LEU A 645 2.04 8.63 -16.99
CA LEU A 645 3.06 7.72 -17.50
C LEU A 645 4.40 7.86 -16.73
N MET A 646 4.86 9.09 -16.50
CA MET A 646 6.07 9.36 -15.73
C MET A 646 5.91 9.07 -14.24
N GLY A 647 4.68 9.04 -13.71
CA GLY A 647 4.36 8.53 -12.39
C GLY A 647 4.66 7.03 -12.29
N ASP A 648 4.08 6.23 -13.19
CA ASP A 648 4.27 4.78 -13.25
C ASP A 648 5.73 4.40 -13.49
N ILE A 649 6.42 5.07 -14.43
CA ILE A 649 7.85 4.87 -14.71
C ILE A 649 8.70 5.10 -13.44
N ARG A 650 8.44 6.18 -12.69
CA ARG A 650 9.18 6.49 -11.45
C ARG A 650 8.84 5.52 -10.32
N ALA A 651 7.57 5.13 -10.18
CA ALA A 651 7.14 4.17 -9.17
C ALA A 651 7.85 2.82 -9.37
N ILE A 652 7.79 2.27 -10.59
CA ILE A 652 8.42 1.00 -10.94
C ILE A 652 9.94 1.05 -10.77
N ARG A 653 10.60 2.16 -11.17
CA ARG A 653 12.07 2.34 -10.99
C ARG A 653 12.52 2.38 -9.52
N ASN A 654 11.63 2.73 -8.60
CA ASN A 654 11.93 2.80 -7.17
C ASN A 654 11.65 1.48 -6.43
N TRP A 655 11.10 0.46 -7.10
CA TRP A 655 10.82 -0.84 -6.50
C TRP A 655 12.04 -1.73 -6.40
N ASN A 656 11.96 -2.71 -5.50
CA ASN A 656 12.96 -3.74 -5.29
C ASN A 656 12.27 -5.10 -5.06
N VAL A 657 13.05 -6.16 -4.86
CA VAL A 657 12.55 -7.52 -4.67
C VAL A 657 11.57 -7.64 -3.49
N ALA A 658 11.81 -6.91 -2.39
CA ALA A 658 10.90 -6.89 -1.25
C ALA A 658 9.56 -6.21 -1.59
N SER A 659 9.57 -5.14 -2.39
CA SER A 659 8.33 -4.52 -2.92
C SER A 659 7.50 -5.53 -3.70
N ILE A 660 8.14 -6.31 -4.59
CA ILE A 660 7.45 -7.37 -5.37
C ILE A 660 6.89 -8.46 -4.46
N LYS A 661 7.68 -8.99 -3.51
CA LYS A 661 7.24 -10.04 -2.57
C LYS A 661 6.05 -9.64 -1.69
N THR A 662 5.75 -8.34 -1.52
CA THR A 662 4.58 -7.86 -0.77
C THR A 662 3.30 -7.70 -1.59
N MET A 663 3.37 -7.82 -2.92
CA MET A 663 2.20 -7.67 -3.80
C MET A 663 1.44 -8.97 -3.98
N LEU A 664 0.14 -8.87 -4.29
CA LEU A 664 -0.71 -10.01 -4.62
C LEU A 664 -0.57 -10.40 -6.09
N PRO A 665 -0.77 -11.69 -6.46
CA PRO A 665 -0.61 -12.18 -7.83
C PRO A 665 -1.37 -11.39 -8.92
N GLY A 666 -2.55 -10.86 -8.60
CA GLY A 666 -3.35 -10.04 -9.52
C GLY A 666 -2.82 -8.61 -9.71
N GLU A 667 -2.12 -8.06 -8.71
CA GLU A 667 -1.61 -6.69 -8.75
C GLU A 667 -0.44 -6.55 -9.73
N HIS A 668 0.38 -7.60 -9.90
CA HIS A 668 1.48 -7.59 -10.88
C HIS A 668 0.99 -7.36 -12.32
N GLN A 669 -0.13 -7.98 -12.70
CA GLN A 669 -0.74 -7.77 -14.01
C GLN A 669 -1.36 -6.38 -14.11
N GLN A 670 -1.97 -5.88 -13.02
CA GLN A 670 -2.55 -4.54 -12.97
C GLN A 670 -1.51 -3.44 -13.19
N VAL A 671 -0.31 -3.54 -12.59
CA VAL A 671 0.76 -2.54 -12.81
C VAL A 671 1.17 -2.47 -14.27
N LEU A 672 1.47 -3.62 -14.89
CA LEU A 672 1.90 -3.66 -16.29
C LEU A 672 0.79 -3.18 -17.23
N SER A 673 -0.48 -3.42 -16.88
CA SER A 673 -1.63 -2.88 -17.58
C SER A 673 -1.80 -1.38 -17.40
N SER A 674 -1.53 -0.82 -16.21
CA SER A 674 -1.56 0.63 -15.93
C SER A 674 -0.50 1.36 -16.75
N LEU A 675 0.76 0.91 -16.66
CA LEU A 675 1.88 1.48 -17.41
C LEU A 675 1.62 1.44 -18.93
N GLN A 676 1.02 0.37 -19.44
CA GLN A 676 0.63 0.28 -20.84
C GLN A 676 -0.51 1.26 -21.17
N SER A 677 -1.58 1.31 -20.36
CA SER A 677 -2.73 2.17 -20.59
C SER A 677 -2.36 3.66 -20.60
N HIS A 678 -1.56 4.12 -19.63
CA HIS A 678 -1.08 5.51 -19.60
C HIS A 678 -0.09 5.81 -20.75
N PHE A 679 0.62 4.81 -21.27
CA PHE A 679 1.46 4.98 -22.46
C PHE A 679 0.63 5.11 -23.73
N ASP A 680 -0.40 4.28 -23.90
CA ASP A 680 -1.30 4.34 -25.06
C ASP A 680 -2.11 5.66 -25.07
N GLU A 681 -2.62 6.10 -23.91
CA GLU A 681 -3.29 7.39 -23.75
C GLU A 681 -2.36 8.58 -24.04
N PHE A 682 -1.09 8.50 -23.61
CA PHE A 682 -0.07 9.49 -23.98
C PHE A 682 0.20 9.51 -25.49
N LEU A 683 0.23 8.36 -26.16
CA LEU A 683 0.41 8.30 -27.62
C LEU A 683 -0.78 8.92 -28.37
N GLU A 684 -2.02 8.65 -27.94
CA GLU A 684 -3.23 9.27 -28.50
C GLU A 684 -3.22 10.80 -28.30
N ASP A 685 -2.94 11.27 -27.09
CA ASP A 685 -2.91 12.71 -26.79
C ASP A 685 -1.73 13.46 -27.43
N SER A 686 -0.61 12.79 -27.71
CA SER A 686 0.59 13.42 -28.26
C SER A 686 0.64 13.46 -29.78
N GLU A 687 -0.24 12.75 -30.51
CA GLU A 687 -0.24 12.73 -31.99
C GLU A 687 -0.40 14.13 -32.61
N GLU A 688 -1.24 14.97 -32.02
CA GLU A 688 -1.51 16.35 -32.47
C GLU A 688 -0.91 17.44 -31.55
N SER A 689 -0.08 17.06 -30.57
CA SER A 689 0.54 17.98 -29.60
C SER A 689 1.86 18.58 -30.12
N GLU A 690 2.09 19.87 -29.88
CA GLU A 690 3.39 20.51 -30.12
C GLU A 690 4.34 20.43 -28.91
N VAL A 691 3.88 19.92 -27.75
CA VAL A 691 4.70 19.86 -26.53
C VAL A 691 5.70 18.69 -26.55
N PHE A 692 5.43 17.66 -27.34
CA PHE A 692 6.25 16.45 -27.45
C PHE A 692 6.71 16.24 -28.88
N THR A 693 8.03 16.07 -29.07
CA THR A 693 8.57 15.72 -30.38
C THR A 693 8.53 14.21 -30.58
N VAL A 694 8.56 13.75 -31.84
CA VAL A 694 8.68 12.32 -32.18
C VAL A 694 9.87 11.65 -31.46
N ALA A 695 10.95 12.40 -31.19
CA ALA A 695 12.10 11.92 -30.44
C ALA A 695 11.82 11.75 -28.93
N ASP A 696 10.94 12.58 -28.34
CA ASP A 696 10.48 12.40 -26.95
C ASP A 696 9.59 11.16 -26.83
N CYS A 697 8.66 10.96 -27.76
CA CYS A 697 7.77 9.78 -27.76
C CYS A 697 8.58 8.49 -27.92
N ALA A 698 9.55 8.45 -28.84
CA ALA A 698 10.47 7.32 -28.99
C ALA A 698 11.42 7.13 -27.78
N GLN A 699 11.69 8.19 -26.99
CA GLN A 699 12.42 8.05 -25.73
C GLN A 699 11.54 7.43 -24.65
N LEU A 700 10.29 7.88 -24.51
CA LEU A 700 9.31 7.34 -23.56
C LEU A 700 8.97 5.88 -23.86
N GLU A 701 8.84 5.50 -25.14
CA GLU A 701 8.67 4.10 -25.55
C GLU A 701 9.81 3.22 -25.03
N ARG A 702 11.07 3.68 -25.14
CA ARG A 702 12.25 2.99 -24.60
C ARG A 702 12.26 2.97 -23.07
N ASP A 703 11.85 4.06 -22.41
CA ASP A 703 11.76 4.11 -20.95
C ASP A 703 10.68 3.15 -20.41
N VAL A 704 9.54 3.02 -21.10
CA VAL A 704 8.46 2.06 -20.81
C VAL A 704 8.93 0.63 -21.03
N ALA A 705 9.59 0.35 -22.17
CA ALA A 705 10.17 -0.97 -22.44
C ALA A 705 11.20 -1.37 -21.36
N GLY A 706 12.12 -0.46 -21.03
CA GLY A 706 13.10 -0.67 -19.95
C GLY A 706 12.46 -0.86 -18.57
N CYS A 707 11.36 -0.16 -18.26
CA CYS A 707 10.59 -0.38 -17.03
C CYS A 707 9.91 -1.76 -16.99
N LYS A 708 9.39 -2.27 -18.12
CA LYS A 708 8.83 -3.62 -18.22
C LYS A 708 9.92 -4.69 -18.05
N GLU A 709 11.07 -4.53 -18.70
CA GLU A 709 12.22 -5.43 -18.55
C GLU A 709 12.73 -5.46 -17.11
N TYR A 710 12.87 -4.28 -16.48
CA TYR A 710 13.27 -4.15 -15.08
C TYR A 710 12.27 -4.83 -14.13
N TYR A 711 10.96 -4.61 -14.34
CA TYR A 711 9.93 -5.26 -13.54
C TYR A 711 9.95 -6.79 -13.66
N GLN A 712 10.15 -7.31 -14.89
CA GLN A 712 10.31 -8.75 -15.11
C GLN A 712 11.59 -9.32 -14.49
N GLU A 713 12.68 -8.55 -14.40
CA GLU A 713 13.89 -8.98 -13.69
C GLU A 713 13.67 -9.01 -12.17
N LEU A 714 12.96 -8.02 -11.60
CA LEU A 714 12.59 -8.04 -10.19
C LEU A 714 11.68 -9.25 -9.86
N LEU A 715 10.71 -9.57 -10.73
CA LEU A 715 9.85 -10.75 -10.58
C LEU A 715 10.69 -12.05 -10.59
N ARG A 716 11.53 -12.23 -11.61
CA ARG A 716 12.45 -13.40 -11.72
C ARG A 716 13.48 -13.46 -10.60
N SER A 717 13.79 -12.34 -9.95
CA SER A 717 14.65 -12.29 -8.76
C SER A 717 13.89 -12.70 -7.49
N ALA A 718 12.63 -12.26 -7.34
CA ALA A 718 11.76 -12.68 -6.24
C ALA A 718 11.49 -14.18 -6.26
N GLU A 719 11.13 -14.74 -7.43
CA GLU A 719 10.94 -16.17 -7.66
C GLU A 719 12.20 -16.98 -7.31
N ARG A 720 13.38 -16.45 -7.64
CA ARG A 720 14.66 -17.09 -7.35
C ARG A 720 14.97 -17.10 -5.85
N GLU A 721 14.81 -15.98 -5.16
CA GLU A 721 15.00 -15.92 -3.72
C GLU A 721 14.02 -16.85 -2.97
N GLU A 722 12.74 -16.88 -3.37
CA GLU A 722 11.75 -17.80 -2.78
C GLU A 722 12.14 -19.27 -3.01
N HIS A 723 12.62 -19.61 -4.21
CA HIS A 723 13.13 -20.95 -4.50
C HIS A 723 14.36 -21.31 -3.65
N GLU A 724 15.32 -20.38 -3.51
CA GLU A 724 16.51 -20.56 -2.66
C GLU A 724 16.14 -20.71 -1.18
N GLU A 725 15.20 -19.90 -0.66
CA GLU A 725 14.68 -20.02 0.71
C GLU A 725 13.99 -21.37 0.94
N SER A 726 13.16 -21.81 0.00
CA SER A 726 12.48 -23.12 0.04
C SER A 726 13.46 -24.30 0.08
N VAL A 727 14.47 -24.27 -0.80
CA VAL A 727 15.53 -25.30 -0.86
C VAL A 727 16.40 -25.29 0.41
N ASN A 728 16.72 -24.11 0.96
CA ASN A 728 17.46 -24.01 2.23
C ASN A 728 16.65 -24.60 3.39
N ASN A 729 15.38 -24.23 3.52
CA ASN A 729 14.48 -24.76 4.55
C ASN A 729 14.35 -26.30 4.48
N HIS A 730 14.32 -26.88 3.27
CA HIS A 730 14.36 -28.34 3.09
C HIS A 730 15.67 -28.95 3.64
N TYR A 731 16.84 -28.41 3.28
CA TYR A 731 18.12 -28.92 3.80
C TYR A 731 18.29 -28.75 5.32
N ILE A 732 17.80 -27.65 5.90
CA ILE A 732 17.75 -27.46 7.35
C ILE A 732 16.87 -28.52 8.03
N SER A 733 15.74 -28.88 7.41
CA SER A 733 14.87 -29.96 7.91
C SER A 733 15.57 -31.33 7.88
N GLU A 734 16.29 -31.64 6.79
CA GLU A 734 17.08 -32.87 6.69
C GLU A 734 18.19 -32.91 7.74
N ILE A 735 18.97 -31.83 7.92
CA ILE A 735 20.03 -31.73 8.94
C ILE A 735 19.46 -31.96 10.36
N ARG A 736 18.29 -31.40 10.68
CA ARG A 736 17.61 -31.65 11.95
C ARG A 736 17.23 -33.12 12.14
N ASN A 737 16.80 -33.79 11.07
CA ASN A 737 16.45 -35.21 11.08
C ASN A 737 17.69 -36.11 11.33
N PHE A 738 18.80 -35.85 10.65
CA PHE A 738 20.06 -36.56 10.89
C PHE A 738 20.60 -36.33 12.32
N ARG A 739 20.52 -35.08 12.82
CA ARG A 739 20.91 -34.75 14.20
C ARG A 739 20.13 -35.57 15.22
N MET A 740 18.81 -35.63 15.10
CA MET A 740 17.95 -36.42 15.98
C MET A 740 18.31 -37.92 15.99
N HIS A 741 18.61 -38.50 14.82
CA HIS A 741 19.05 -39.89 14.74
C HIS A 741 20.42 -40.12 15.40
N LEU A 742 21.36 -39.18 15.19
CA LEU A 742 22.69 -39.25 15.76
C LEU A 742 22.67 -39.12 17.30
N GLU A 743 21.89 -38.18 17.84
CA GLU A 743 21.67 -38.00 19.27
C GLU A 743 21.06 -39.26 19.91
N ALA A 744 20.15 -39.95 19.22
CA ALA A 744 19.60 -41.22 19.68
C ALA A 744 20.64 -42.37 19.69
N HIS A 745 21.56 -42.41 18.72
CA HIS A 745 22.71 -43.33 18.73
C HIS A 745 23.68 -43.01 19.88
N GLU A 746 23.96 -41.74 20.12
CA GLU A 746 24.81 -41.26 21.22
C GLU A 746 24.23 -41.64 22.59
N GLU A 747 22.94 -41.36 22.83
CA GLU A 747 22.28 -41.70 24.09
C GLU A 747 22.27 -43.22 24.34
N HIS A 748 21.99 -44.02 23.31
CA HIS A 748 22.05 -45.47 23.40
C HIS A 748 23.46 -45.96 23.77
N LEU A 749 24.49 -45.41 23.12
CA LEU A 749 25.88 -45.77 23.37
C LEU A 749 26.33 -45.41 24.80
N ILE A 750 26.00 -44.20 25.30
CA ILE A 750 26.29 -43.79 26.68
C ILE A 750 25.61 -44.74 27.68
N ARG A 751 24.34 -45.13 27.43
CA ARG A 751 23.64 -46.10 28.27
C ARG A 751 24.33 -47.47 28.27
N GLN A 752 24.85 -47.95 27.14
CA GLN A 752 25.60 -49.21 27.06
C GLN A 752 26.98 -49.14 27.75
N ILE A 753 27.71 -48.04 27.60
CA ILE A 753 29.00 -47.82 28.28
C ILE A 753 28.85 -47.88 29.81
N ARG A 754 27.79 -47.25 30.33
CA ARG A 754 27.50 -47.16 31.77
C ARG A 754 26.83 -48.41 32.36
N THR A 755 26.45 -49.39 31.54
CA THR A 755 25.82 -50.64 32.01
C THR A 755 26.91 -51.71 32.25
N PRO A 756 27.20 -52.10 33.50
CA PRO A 756 28.25 -53.07 33.79
C PRO A 756 28.06 -54.39 33.04
N LEU A 757 29.17 -55.06 32.73
CA LEU A 757 29.18 -56.39 32.14
C LEU A 757 28.85 -57.45 33.20
N GLU A 758 28.23 -58.56 32.78
CA GLU A 758 28.03 -59.68 33.70
C GLU A 758 29.37 -60.34 34.05
N ARG A 759 29.57 -60.55 35.35
CA ARG A 759 30.86 -60.90 35.92
C ARG A 759 31.17 -62.37 35.65
N ASP A 760 32.34 -62.60 35.06
CA ASP A 760 32.85 -63.94 34.73
C ASP A 760 32.07 -64.70 33.64
N ASP A 761 31.23 -64.01 32.85
CA ASP A 761 30.52 -64.61 31.70
C ASP A 761 31.18 -64.19 30.37
N LEU A 762 31.88 -65.14 29.76
CA LEU A 762 32.53 -64.95 28.46
C LEU A 762 31.52 -64.94 27.30
N GLU A 763 30.41 -65.66 27.40
CA GLU A 763 29.42 -65.77 26.33
C GLU A 763 28.61 -64.47 26.22
N GLN A 764 28.16 -63.90 27.33
CA GLN A 764 27.50 -62.59 27.33
C GLN A 764 28.45 -61.46 26.87
N SER A 765 29.73 -61.52 27.24
CA SER A 765 30.74 -60.58 26.76
C SER A 765 30.86 -60.58 25.22
N LEU A 766 30.87 -61.77 24.60
CA LEU A 766 30.86 -61.93 23.14
C LEU A 766 29.54 -61.45 22.52
N GLN A 767 28.39 -61.71 23.15
CA GLN A 767 27.09 -61.19 22.68
C GLN A 767 27.05 -59.66 22.67
N ARG A 768 27.61 -58.97 23.68
CA ARG A 768 27.71 -57.50 23.70
C ARG A 768 28.59 -56.96 22.57
N ILE A 769 29.69 -57.65 22.23
CA ILE A 769 30.53 -57.29 21.08
C ILE A 769 29.70 -57.37 19.79
N THR A 770 28.99 -58.49 19.55
CA THR A 770 28.19 -58.67 18.33
C THR A 770 27.06 -57.64 18.20
N GLU A 771 26.37 -57.32 19.29
CA GLU A 771 25.33 -56.28 19.31
C GLU A 771 25.92 -54.89 19.01
N HIS A 772 27.09 -54.57 19.58
CA HIS A 772 27.75 -53.30 19.29
C HIS A 772 28.33 -53.23 17.87
N GLU A 773 28.75 -54.36 17.28
CA GLU A 773 29.17 -54.43 15.87
C GLU A 773 28.02 -54.09 14.92
N ARG A 774 26.79 -54.55 15.23
CA ARG A 774 25.58 -54.14 14.51
C ARG A 774 25.31 -52.63 14.66
N LYS A 775 25.47 -52.08 15.87
CA LYS A 775 25.27 -50.63 16.12
C LYS A 775 26.31 -49.75 15.44
N MET A 776 27.56 -50.22 15.33
CA MET A 776 28.60 -49.58 14.49
C MET A 776 28.19 -49.55 13.01
N ALA A 777 27.64 -50.64 12.46
CA ALA A 777 27.19 -50.67 11.07
C ALA A 777 26.00 -49.74 10.79
N GLU A 778 25.06 -49.60 11.75
CA GLU A 778 23.97 -48.62 11.66
C GLU A 778 24.49 -47.17 11.63
N LEU A 779 25.53 -46.87 12.45
CA LEU A 779 26.16 -45.54 12.52
C LEU A 779 26.96 -45.20 11.25
N GLU A 780 27.73 -46.15 10.71
CA GLU A 780 28.48 -45.92 9.46
C GLU A 780 27.54 -45.69 8.26
N ARG A 781 26.39 -46.39 8.18
CA ARG A 781 25.37 -46.07 7.17
C ARG A 781 24.81 -44.65 7.35
N LEU A 782 24.50 -44.24 8.57
CA LEU A 782 24.01 -42.87 8.86
C LEU A 782 25.05 -41.80 8.46
N LYS A 783 26.34 -42.13 8.54
CA LYS A 783 27.47 -41.29 8.13
C LYS A 783 27.62 -41.23 6.60
N GLU A 784 27.46 -42.34 5.89
CA GLU A 784 27.39 -42.37 4.41
C GLU A 784 26.24 -41.49 3.89
N ASP A 785 25.04 -41.65 4.47
CA ASP A 785 23.86 -40.84 4.14
C ASP A 785 24.08 -39.34 4.44
N LEU A 786 24.79 -39.01 5.54
CA LEU A 786 25.18 -37.64 5.89
C LEU A 786 26.21 -37.05 4.91
N ASP A 787 27.19 -37.82 4.43
CA ASP A 787 28.14 -37.35 3.41
C ASP A 787 27.45 -37.09 2.05
N VAL A 788 26.39 -37.85 1.71
CA VAL A 788 25.52 -37.55 0.56
C VAL A 788 24.76 -36.24 0.77
N LEU A 789 24.18 -36.01 1.96
CA LEU A 789 23.50 -34.75 2.28
C LEU A 789 24.48 -33.55 2.22
N LYS A 790 25.67 -33.71 2.81
CA LYS A 790 26.76 -32.72 2.75
C LYS A 790 27.12 -32.36 1.31
N GLY A 791 27.26 -33.34 0.42
CA GLY A 791 27.52 -33.09 -1.00
C GLY A 791 26.44 -32.26 -1.70
N LYS A 792 25.16 -32.47 -1.35
CA LYS A 792 24.02 -31.67 -1.84
C LYS A 792 24.05 -30.24 -1.28
N CYS A 793 24.29 -30.10 0.03
CA CYS A 793 24.43 -28.81 0.68
C CYS A 793 25.61 -28.00 0.10
N ASP A 794 26.79 -28.60 -0.05
CA ASP A 794 27.97 -27.96 -0.65
C ASP A 794 27.75 -27.50 -2.10
N LEU A 795 26.89 -28.19 -2.86
CA LEU A 795 26.50 -27.75 -4.21
C LEU A 795 25.59 -26.52 -4.14
N PHE A 796 24.58 -26.54 -3.27
CA PHE A 796 23.67 -25.42 -3.06
C PHE A 796 24.38 -24.18 -2.50
N LEU A 797 25.27 -24.33 -1.51
CA LEU A 797 26.06 -23.25 -0.92
C LEU A 797 26.97 -22.54 -1.96
N ARG A 798 27.45 -23.26 -2.99
CA ARG A 798 28.19 -22.66 -4.12
C ARG A 798 27.29 -21.92 -5.11
N GLN A 799 26.04 -22.36 -5.28
CA GLN A 799 25.07 -21.76 -6.19
C GLN A 799 24.43 -20.50 -5.60
N ALA A 800 24.08 -20.53 -4.31
CA ALA A 800 23.36 -19.46 -3.60
C ALA A 800 24.29 -18.50 -2.82
N ALA A 801 25.55 -18.33 -3.25
CA ALA A 801 26.65 -17.73 -2.46
C ALA A 801 26.43 -16.28 -1.95
N GLY A 802 25.38 -15.58 -2.38
CA GLY A 802 24.97 -14.26 -1.87
C GLY A 802 23.84 -14.26 -0.84
N SER A 803 23.15 -15.39 -0.62
CA SER A 803 21.97 -15.46 0.26
C SER A 803 22.36 -15.50 1.75
N PRO A 804 21.75 -14.70 2.64
CA PRO A 804 22.06 -14.73 4.08
C PRO A 804 21.82 -16.11 4.71
N SER A 805 20.91 -16.90 4.12
CA SER A 805 20.55 -18.25 4.53
C SER A 805 21.72 -19.27 4.43
N VAL A 806 22.74 -19.00 3.59
CA VAL A 806 23.96 -19.81 3.43
C VAL A 806 24.74 -19.94 4.75
N SER A 807 24.81 -18.85 5.52
CA SER A 807 25.58 -18.81 6.78
C SER A 807 25.03 -19.76 7.83
N MET A 808 23.70 -19.78 8.00
CA MET A 808 22.99 -20.66 8.93
C MET A 808 23.13 -22.14 8.52
N LEU A 809 22.91 -22.44 7.23
CA LEU A 809 23.00 -23.81 6.70
C LEU A 809 24.42 -24.39 6.86
N SER A 810 25.45 -23.60 6.56
CA SER A 810 26.86 -23.99 6.74
C SER A 810 27.22 -24.25 8.21
N SER A 811 26.69 -23.44 9.13
CA SER A 811 26.86 -23.58 10.58
C SER A 811 26.23 -24.88 11.12
N GLU A 812 24.96 -25.13 10.78
CA GLU A 812 24.23 -26.33 11.23
C GLU A 812 24.86 -27.62 10.68
N LEU A 813 25.27 -27.62 9.40
CA LEU A 813 25.95 -28.76 8.77
C LEU A 813 27.32 -29.06 9.42
N SER A 814 28.12 -28.01 9.68
CA SER A 814 29.43 -28.16 10.32
C SER A 814 29.32 -28.76 11.72
N THR A 815 28.31 -28.32 12.49
CA THR A 815 28.03 -28.83 13.84
C THR A 815 27.63 -30.31 13.80
N LEU A 816 26.75 -30.70 12.88
CA LEU A 816 26.33 -32.10 12.72
C LEU A 816 27.50 -33.02 12.33
N LEU A 817 28.39 -32.57 11.43
CA LEU A 817 29.58 -33.32 11.04
C LEU A 817 30.57 -33.50 12.21
N GLN A 818 30.72 -32.49 13.07
CA GLN A 818 31.53 -32.60 14.29
C GLN A 818 30.95 -33.65 15.25
N ASN A 819 29.63 -33.60 15.51
CA ASN A 819 28.96 -34.57 16.38
C ASN A 819 29.10 -35.99 15.82
N MET A 820 28.97 -36.19 14.50
CA MET A 820 29.13 -37.50 13.87
C MET A 820 30.53 -38.09 14.12
N GLY A 821 31.56 -37.24 14.05
CA GLY A 821 32.93 -37.62 14.42
C GLY A 821 33.09 -38.00 15.90
N GLN A 822 32.42 -37.28 16.81
CA GLN A 822 32.45 -37.57 18.25
C GLN A 822 31.79 -38.92 18.57
N VAL A 823 30.57 -39.16 18.09
CA VAL A 823 29.85 -40.43 18.32
C VAL A 823 30.60 -41.62 17.71
N SER A 824 31.14 -41.46 16.49
CA SER A 824 31.97 -42.50 15.84
C SER A 824 33.23 -42.83 16.66
N SER A 825 33.90 -41.81 17.20
CA SER A 825 35.05 -41.97 18.09
C SER A 825 34.67 -42.69 19.39
N MET A 826 33.57 -42.29 20.05
CA MET A 826 33.10 -42.93 21.28
C MET A 826 32.72 -44.40 21.03
N SER A 827 32.08 -44.68 19.90
CA SER A 827 31.63 -46.01 19.51
C SER A 827 32.81 -46.96 19.23
N SER A 828 33.87 -46.44 18.58
CA SER A 828 35.14 -47.16 18.41
C SER A 828 35.83 -47.45 19.74
N ILE A 829 35.89 -46.50 20.67
CA ILE A 829 36.53 -46.72 21.98
C ILE A 829 35.75 -47.74 22.84
N TYR A 830 34.42 -47.73 22.77
CA TYR A 830 33.60 -48.74 23.44
C TYR A 830 33.80 -50.15 22.84
N MET A 831 33.96 -50.26 21.52
CA MET A 831 34.32 -51.52 20.87
C MET A 831 35.66 -52.06 21.36
N ASP A 832 36.68 -51.20 21.46
CA ASP A 832 37.98 -51.55 22.00
C ASP A 832 37.85 -52.05 23.45
N LYS A 833 37.05 -51.38 24.30
CA LYS A 833 36.78 -51.81 25.69
C LYS A 833 36.19 -53.22 25.70
N LEU A 834 35.08 -53.45 24.98
CA LEU A 834 34.38 -54.73 25.00
C LEU A 834 35.30 -55.89 24.59
N LYS A 835 36.09 -55.70 23.52
CA LYS A 835 37.03 -56.72 23.02
C LYS A 835 38.14 -57.03 24.03
N THR A 836 38.75 -56.01 24.66
CA THR A 836 39.79 -56.23 25.67
C THR A 836 39.25 -56.84 26.96
N VAL A 837 38.08 -56.40 27.46
CA VAL A 837 37.46 -57.01 28.64
C VAL A 837 37.09 -58.48 28.39
N SER A 838 36.65 -58.84 27.18
CA SER A 838 36.40 -60.24 26.81
C SER A 838 37.67 -61.11 26.92
N LEU A 839 38.82 -60.59 26.51
CA LEU A 839 40.11 -61.25 26.70
C LEU A 839 40.47 -61.38 28.18
N VAL A 840 40.32 -60.31 28.98
CA VAL A 840 40.57 -60.36 30.43
C VAL A 840 39.70 -61.42 31.13
N VAL A 841 38.41 -61.53 30.78
CA VAL A 841 37.53 -62.61 31.26
C VAL A 841 38.10 -63.97 30.92
N LYS A 842 38.41 -64.22 29.63
CA LYS A 842 38.96 -65.49 29.14
C LYS A 842 40.26 -65.89 29.84
N HIS A 843 41.22 -64.97 29.97
CA HIS A 843 42.48 -65.25 30.65
C HIS A 843 42.29 -65.47 32.16
N SER A 844 41.37 -64.74 32.82
CA SER A 844 41.02 -64.97 34.23
C SER A 844 40.34 -66.32 34.48
N GLN A 845 39.50 -66.80 33.54
CA GLN A 845 38.91 -68.13 33.61
C GLN A 845 39.97 -69.22 33.45
N ASN A 846 40.88 -69.08 32.47
CA ASN A 846 41.99 -70.01 32.28
C ASN A 846 42.88 -70.09 33.54
N ALA A 847 43.27 -68.94 34.10
CA ALA A 847 44.03 -68.85 35.34
C ALA A 847 43.30 -69.56 36.51
N GLU A 848 42.01 -69.28 36.72
CA GLU A 848 41.19 -69.94 37.76
C GLU A 848 41.15 -71.48 37.60
N THR A 849 41.10 -72.01 36.37
CA THR A 849 41.16 -73.47 36.16
C THR A 849 42.51 -74.07 36.54
N HIS A 850 43.62 -73.36 36.27
CA HIS A 850 44.95 -73.80 36.69
C HIS A 850 45.10 -73.75 38.21
N VAL A 851 44.74 -72.63 38.85
CA VAL A 851 44.76 -72.48 40.32
C VAL A 851 44.01 -73.63 41.00
N LYS A 852 42.74 -73.86 40.63
CA LYS A 852 41.93 -74.96 41.19
C LYS A 852 42.53 -76.34 40.98
N THR A 853 43.16 -76.58 39.82
CA THR A 853 43.77 -77.89 39.51
C THR A 853 44.93 -78.21 40.45
N TYR A 854 45.82 -77.25 40.70
CA TYR A 854 46.97 -77.48 41.58
C TYR A 854 46.63 -77.35 43.07
N GLU A 855 45.66 -76.51 43.46
CA GLU A 855 45.07 -76.54 44.80
C GLU A 855 44.49 -77.93 45.12
N SER A 856 43.76 -78.54 44.17
CA SER A 856 43.19 -79.89 44.32
C SER A 856 44.27 -80.96 44.42
N LYS A 857 45.26 -80.96 43.51
CA LYS A 857 46.44 -81.86 43.55
C LYS A 857 47.13 -81.81 44.93
N LEU A 858 47.33 -80.61 45.50
CA LEU A 858 47.94 -80.41 46.80
C LEU A 858 47.01 -80.71 47.99
N TYR A 859 45.69 -80.65 47.80
CA TYR A 859 44.71 -81.04 48.82
C TYR A 859 44.66 -82.57 49.00
N GLU A 860 44.83 -83.33 47.92
CA GLU A 860 44.68 -84.79 47.91
C GLU A 860 45.86 -85.58 48.51
N GLU A 861 46.99 -84.93 48.79
CA GLU A 861 48.21 -85.58 49.30
C GLU A 861 48.04 -86.20 50.71
N ASP A 862 48.09 -87.53 50.82
CA ASP A 862 47.84 -88.28 52.06
C ASP A 862 48.99 -88.24 53.10
N ALA A 863 48.71 -88.75 54.31
CA ALA A 863 49.69 -88.92 55.38
C ALA A 863 50.89 -89.79 54.96
N MET A 864 52.10 -89.41 55.37
CA MET A 864 53.31 -90.20 55.06
C MET A 864 53.34 -91.50 55.85
N ASN A 865 53.90 -92.54 55.23
CA ASN A 865 54.25 -93.80 55.88
C ASN A 865 55.74 -93.79 56.29
N SER A 866 56.16 -94.77 57.09
CA SER A 866 57.53 -94.91 57.60
C SER A 866 58.53 -95.59 56.64
N ASP A 867 58.29 -95.46 55.32
CA ASP A 867 59.14 -96.01 54.24
C ASP A 867 59.84 -94.91 53.42
N ILE A 868 61.16 -95.04 53.29
CA ILE A 868 62.04 -94.13 52.54
C ILE A 868 61.61 -94.03 51.06
N ARG A 869 61.26 -95.14 50.42
CA ARG A 869 60.91 -95.14 48.99
C ARG A 869 59.61 -94.39 48.68
N SER A 870 58.67 -94.42 49.63
CA SER A 870 57.41 -93.69 49.52
C SER A 870 57.65 -92.17 49.61
N ILE A 871 58.45 -91.72 50.58
CA ILE A 871 58.83 -90.30 50.71
C ILE A 871 59.57 -89.81 49.46
N GLU A 872 60.48 -90.60 48.90
CA GLU A 872 61.19 -90.26 47.65
C GLU A 872 60.26 -90.17 46.43
N SER A 873 59.22 -91.01 46.36
CA SER A 873 58.18 -90.93 45.31
C SER A 873 57.38 -89.63 45.38
N VAL A 874 56.99 -89.21 46.60
CA VAL A 874 56.28 -87.95 46.82
C VAL A 874 57.15 -86.74 46.47
N ILE A 875 58.42 -86.73 46.88
CA ILE A 875 59.39 -85.70 46.50
C ILE A 875 59.53 -85.60 44.96
N SER A 876 59.54 -86.74 44.25
CA SER A 876 59.59 -86.74 42.78
C SER A 876 58.33 -86.12 42.17
N THR A 877 57.16 -86.44 42.72
CA THR A 877 55.86 -85.92 42.25
C THR A 877 55.75 -84.40 42.46
N LEU A 878 56.15 -83.90 43.64
CA LEU A 878 56.17 -82.47 43.94
C LEU A 878 57.17 -81.70 43.07
N LYS A 879 58.33 -82.30 42.73
CA LYS A 879 59.28 -81.70 41.77
C LYS A 879 58.71 -81.62 40.35
N GLN A 880 57.94 -82.62 39.92
CA GLN A 880 57.24 -82.57 38.64
C GLN A 880 56.22 -81.42 38.66
N TRP A 881 55.34 -81.35 39.67
CA TRP A 881 54.35 -80.27 39.77
C TRP A 881 55.01 -78.89 39.85
N ARG A 882 56.18 -78.78 40.49
CA ARG A 882 56.95 -77.52 40.57
C ARG A 882 57.36 -76.98 39.19
N ALA A 883 57.70 -77.87 38.25
CA ALA A 883 58.00 -77.51 36.87
C ALA A 883 56.70 -77.27 36.06
N GLU A 884 55.68 -78.10 36.25
CA GLU A 884 54.38 -77.93 35.58
C GLU A 884 53.69 -76.59 35.92
N ILE A 885 53.96 -75.98 37.08
CA ILE A 885 53.47 -74.63 37.42
C ILE A 885 54.34 -73.52 36.85
N ASP A 886 55.68 -73.65 36.81
CA ASP A 886 56.55 -72.66 36.15
C ASP A 886 56.17 -72.50 34.66
N GLU A 887 55.88 -73.61 33.97
CA GLU A 887 55.41 -73.59 32.57
C GLU A 887 54.05 -72.90 32.39
N ARG A 888 53.21 -72.81 33.43
CA ARG A 888 51.86 -72.21 33.36
C ARG A 888 51.81 -70.75 33.81
N GLN A 889 52.94 -70.21 34.24
CA GLN A 889 53.08 -68.81 34.65
C GLN A 889 52.75 -67.81 33.53
N GLU A 890 52.88 -68.19 32.26
CA GLU A 890 52.53 -67.37 31.08
C GLU A 890 51.06 -66.89 31.11
N VAL A 891 50.13 -67.75 31.52
CA VAL A 891 48.67 -67.45 31.54
C VAL A 891 48.33 -66.28 32.48
N PHE A 892 49.12 -66.07 33.54
CA PHE A 892 48.96 -64.95 34.47
C PHE A 892 49.57 -63.66 33.95
N HIS A 893 50.66 -63.74 33.17
CA HIS A 893 51.22 -62.59 32.48
C HIS A 893 50.26 -62.09 31.39
N ASP A 894 49.68 -62.99 30.59
CA ASP A 894 48.65 -62.63 29.60
C ASP A 894 47.47 -61.89 30.25
N MET A 895 47.03 -62.35 31.44
CA MET A 895 45.94 -61.74 32.18
C MET A 895 46.27 -60.31 32.64
N GLU A 896 47.47 -60.06 33.17
CA GLU A 896 47.91 -58.73 33.58
C GLU A 896 48.13 -57.79 32.38
N ASP A 897 48.66 -58.30 31.27
CA ASP A 897 48.87 -57.54 30.03
C ASP A 897 47.54 -57.08 29.41
N GLU A 898 46.53 -57.95 29.34
CA GLU A 898 45.19 -57.58 28.87
C GLU A 898 44.48 -56.64 29.84
N LEU A 899 44.68 -56.80 31.16
CA LEU A 899 44.16 -55.88 32.16
C LEU A 899 44.80 -54.49 32.03
N GLN A 900 46.10 -54.41 31.76
CA GLN A 900 46.80 -53.15 31.53
C GLN A 900 46.35 -52.48 30.22
N LYS A 901 46.04 -53.24 29.16
CA LYS A 901 45.38 -52.71 27.95
C LYS A 901 43.99 -52.16 28.27
N ALA A 902 43.20 -52.85 29.09
CA ALA A 902 41.88 -52.37 29.53
C ALA A 902 41.97 -51.03 30.30
N ARG A 903 42.97 -50.88 31.20
CA ARG A 903 43.25 -49.61 31.88
C ARG A 903 43.50 -48.46 30.88
N VAL A 904 44.33 -48.69 29.86
CA VAL A 904 44.65 -47.68 28.82
C VAL A 904 43.41 -47.28 28.00
N ILE A 905 42.54 -48.24 27.69
CA ILE A 905 41.30 -47.98 26.93
C ILE A 905 40.29 -47.21 27.79
N SER A 906 40.12 -47.56 29.07
CA SER A 906 39.33 -46.79 30.03
C SER A 906 39.83 -45.34 30.15
N ASP A 907 41.14 -45.14 30.29
CA ASP A 907 41.76 -43.82 30.33
C ASP A 907 41.50 -42.99 29.05
N ARG A 908 41.53 -43.63 27.88
CA ARG A 908 41.21 -43.02 26.58
C ARG A 908 39.72 -42.67 26.49
N MET A 909 38.84 -43.52 26.98
CA MET A 909 37.39 -43.27 27.04
C MET A 909 37.06 -42.06 27.91
N PHE A 910 37.66 -42.00 29.11
CA PHE A 910 37.46 -40.88 30.03
C PHE A 910 38.04 -39.57 29.50
N LYS A 911 39.25 -39.57 28.90
CA LYS A 911 39.86 -38.35 28.36
C LYS A 911 39.17 -37.82 27.10
N ALA A 912 38.64 -38.70 26.25
CA ALA A 912 37.99 -38.30 25.00
C ALA A 912 36.52 -37.92 25.17
N HIS A 913 35.78 -38.64 26.04
CA HIS A 913 34.31 -38.55 26.13
C HIS A 913 33.77 -38.42 27.57
N ASN A 914 34.63 -38.29 28.58
CA ASN A 914 34.27 -38.16 30.00
C ASN A 914 33.45 -39.33 30.60
N GLU A 915 33.41 -40.48 29.91
CA GLU A 915 32.77 -41.71 30.40
C GLU A 915 33.74 -42.56 31.22
N ARG A 916 33.23 -43.22 32.27
CA ARG A 916 34.02 -44.04 33.20
C ARG A 916 33.78 -45.52 32.98
N ASP A 917 34.84 -46.32 33.15
CA ASP A 917 34.72 -47.78 33.17
C ASP A 917 34.33 -48.28 34.58
N PHE A 918 33.21 -49.00 34.68
CA PHE A 918 32.70 -49.60 35.92
C PHE A 918 33.13 -51.06 36.13
N ASP A 919 33.72 -51.70 35.11
CA ASP A 919 34.06 -53.13 35.13
C ASP A 919 35.53 -53.36 35.51
N LEU A 920 36.40 -52.41 35.16
CA LEU A 920 37.86 -52.48 35.29
C LEU A 920 38.35 -52.84 36.70
N ASP A 921 37.80 -52.20 37.74
CA ASP A 921 38.19 -52.45 39.14
C ASP A 921 37.85 -53.88 39.57
N TRP A 922 36.73 -54.45 39.08
CA TRP A 922 36.35 -55.83 39.40
C TRP A 922 37.27 -56.85 38.71
N HIS A 923 37.62 -56.62 37.45
CA HIS A 923 38.56 -57.48 36.75
C HIS A 923 39.97 -57.43 37.36
N LYS A 924 40.40 -56.25 37.82
CA LYS A 924 41.65 -56.10 38.56
C LYS A 924 41.65 -56.92 39.85
N GLU A 925 40.66 -56.71 40.71
CA GLU A 925 40.53 -57.43 41.98
C GLU A 925 40.53 -58.96 41.79
N LYS A 926 39.88 -59.46 40.73
CA LYS A 926 39.91 -60.89 40.38
C LYS A 926 41.31 -61.36 39.94
N ALA A 927 42.02 -60.57 39.14
CA ALA A 927 43.38 -60.89 38.68
C ALA A 927 44.40 -60.90 39.84
N ASP A 928 44.28 -59.94 40.77
CA ASP A 928 45.08 -59.86 42.00
C ASP A 928 44.85 -61.12 42.86
N GLN A 929 43.59 -61.49 43.15
CA GLN A 929 43.24 -62.69 43.94
C GLN A 929 43.74 -64.01 43.32
N LEU A 930 43.68 -64.13 41.98
CA LEU A 930 44.19 -65.30 41.26
C LEU A 930 45.71 -65.41 41.36
N SER A 931 46.41 -64.28 41.26
CA SER A 931 47.86 -64.21 41.35
C SER A 931 48.37 -64.54 42.76
N GLU A 932 47.69 -64.08 43.81
CA GLU A 932 47.99 -64.46 45.20
C GLU A 932 47.82 -65.96 45.45
N ARG A 933 46.71 -66.56 45.01
CA ARG A 933 46.48 -68.01 45.12
C ARG A 933 47.55 -68.82 44.37
N TRP A 934 47.95 -68.36 43.19
CA TRP A 934 49.02 -69.00 42.42
C TRP A 934 50.39 -68.96 43.14
N GLN A 935 50.77 -67.81 43.69
CA GLN A 935 52.00 -67.70 44.50
C GLN A 935 51.95 -68.56 45.78
N SER A 936 50.76 -68.75 46.36
CA SER A 936 50.54 -69.66 47.49
C SER A 936 50.82 -71.12 47.10
N ILE A 937 50.36 -71.58 45.93
CA ILE A 937 50.64 -72.93 45.39
C ILE A 937 52.15 -73.17 45.21
N HIS A 938 52.86 -72.22 44.58
CA HIS A 938 54.33 -72.27 44.47
C HIS A 938 54.99 -72.42 45.85
N SER A 939 54.62 -71.55 46.79
CA SER A 939 55.17 -71.53 48.15
C SER A 939 54.92 -72.83 48.92
N GLN A 940 53.78 -73.48 48.68
CA GLN A 940 53.40 -74.75 49.31
C GLN A 940 54.16 -75.94 48.75
N ILE A 941 54.37 -76.02 47.44
CA ILE A 941 55.20 -77.08 46.83
C ILE A 941 56.65 -76.93 47.29
N ASP A 942 57.20 -75.70 47.27
CA ASP A 942 58.56 -75.43 47.73
C ASP A 942 58.72 -75.68 49.24
N GLY A 943 57.68 -75.45 50.05
CA GLY A 943 57.62 -75.83 51.46
C GLY A 943 57.71 -77.34 51.66
N ARG A 944 56.73 -78.09 51.12
CA ARG A 944 56.64 -79.54 51.25
C ARG A 944 57.90 -80.26 50.77
N LEU A 945 58.52 -79.79 49.69
CA LEU A 945 59.78 -80.34 49.17
C LEU A 945 60.95 -80.21 50.16
N ARG A 946 61.08 -79.06 50.85
CA ARG A 946 62.14 -78.88 51.86
C ARG A 946 61.90 -79.78 53.07
N ASP A 947 60.66 -79.84 53.54
CA ASP A 947 60.31 -80.56 54.75
C ASP A 947 60.45 -82.08 54.55
N LEU A 948 59.98 -82.62 53.42
CA LEU A 948 60.15 -84.03 53.06
C LEU A 948 61.62 -84.43 52.84
N ASP A 949 62.46 -83.58 52.25
CA ASP A 949 63.90 -83.85 52.11
C ASP A 949 64.60 -83.91 53.49
N GLY A 950 64.21 -83.04 54.42
CA GLY A 950 64.62 -83.10 55.82
C GLY A 950 64.18 -84.39 56.53
N ILE A 951 62.90 -84.76 56.41
CA ILE A 951 62.32 -85.97 57.00
C ILE A 951 62.98 -87.24 56.43
N ASN A 952 63.23 -87.29 55.11
CA ASN A 952 63.90 -88.42 54.46
C ASN A 952 65.32 -88.65 55.01
N LYS A 953 66.09 -87.57 55.23
CA LYS A 953 67.43 -87.63 55.84
C LYS A 953 67.36 -88.14 57.29
N LEU A 954 66.43 -87.62 58.10
CA LEU A 954 66.23 -88.07 59.47
C LEU A 954 65.83 -89.56 59.54
N LEU A 955 64.94 -90.01 58.66
CA LEU A 955 64.52 -91.41 58.60
C LEU A 955 65.66 -92.34 58.18
N LYS A 956 66.51 -91.94 57.22
CA LYS A 956 67.72 -92.69 56.84
C LYS A 956 68.68 -92.86 58.02
N HIS A 957 69.02 -91.76 58.70
CA HIS A 957 69.89 -91.81 59.88
C HIS A 957 69.31 -92.66 61.03
N TYR A 958 67.99 -92.60 61.25
CA TYR A 958 67.31 -93.51 62.19
C TYR A 958 67.46 -94.97 61.75
N ARG A 959 67.11 -95.32 60.51
CA ARG A 959 67.16 -96.70 59.99
C ARG A 959 68.58 -97.29 60.01
N GLU A 960 69.60 -96.49 59.69
CA GLU A 960 71.03 -96.85 59.77
C GLU A 960 71.49 -97.09 61.22
N SER A 961 71.07 -96.23 62.16
CA SER A 961 71.41 -96.39 63.58
C SER A 961 70.67 -97.59 64.21
N TYR A 962 69.40 -97.80 63.84
CA TYR A 962 68.56 -98.88 64.31
C TYR A 962 69.10 -100.25 63.90
N SER A 963 69.35 -100.46 62.59
CA SER A 963 69.79 -101.76 62.05
C SER A 963 71.12 -102.21 62.67
N SER A 964 72.08 -101.29 62.80
CA SER A 964 73.39 -101.57 63.39
C SER A 964 73.34 -101.89 64.89
N VAL A 965 72.25 -101.56 65.59
CA VAL A 965 72.02 -101.92 66.99
C VAL A 965 71.18 -103.19 67.12
N ASP A 966 70.15 -103.39 66.29
CA ASP A 966 69.35 -104.63 66.27
C ASP A 966 70.20 -105.85 65.89
N GLU A 967 71.06 -105.73 64.88
CA GLU A 967 71.95 -106.81 64.45
C GLU A 967 72.91 -107.21 65.59
N TRP A 968 73.52 -106.22 66.26
CA TRP A 968 74.37 -106.48 67.43
C TRP A 968 73.61 -107.09 68.62
N ILE A 969 72.37 -106.65 68.89
CA ILE A 969 71.50 -107.25 69.91
C ILE A 969 71.20 -108.72 69.58
N ARG A 970 70.86 -109.02 68.32
CA ARG A 970 70.61 -110.40 67.85
C ARG A 970 71.84 -111.30 67.99
N GLU A 971 73.01 -110.79 67.61
CA GLU A 971 74.28 -111.52 67.78
C GLU A 971 74.53 -111.84 69.26
N LEU A 972 74.32 -110.86 70.15
CA LEU A 972 74.53 -111.03 71.60
C LEU A 972 73.50 -111.97 72.25
N GLU A 973 72.22 -111.87 71.90
CA GLU A 973 71.16 -112.82 72.30
C GLU A 973 71.55 -114.27 71.92
N THR A 974 72.03 -114.45 70.68
CA THR A 974 72.43 -115.77 70.14
C THR A 974 73.69 -116.30 70.81
N ALA A 975 74.67 -115.44 71.08
CA ALA A 975 75.89 -115.79 71.81
C ALA A 975 75.59 -116.16 73.27
N GLN A 976 74.67 -115.45 73.92
CA GLN A 976 74.31 -115.69 75.31
C GLN A 976 73.56 -117.00 75.51
N LEU A 977 72.64 -117.35 74.61
CA LEU A 977 71.96 -118.65 74.63
C LEU A 977 72.97 -119.81 74.56
N LYS A 978 73.93 -119.75 73.63
CA LYS A 978 75.01 -120.76 73.53
C LYS A 978 75.92 -120.83 74.76
N ALA A 979 76.10 -119.70 75.47
CA ALA A 979 76.88 -119.67 76.70
C ALA A 979 76.15 -120.33 77.89
N GLN A 980 74.81 -120.42 77.87
CA GLN A 980 74.03 -121.04 78.94
C GLN A 980 73.89 -122.57 78.82
N GLU A 981 74.02 -123.14 77.61
CA GLU A 981 73.89 -124.60 77.39
C GLU A 981 75.11 -125.39 77.88
N ASN A 982 76.30 -124.79 77.87
CA ASN A 982 77.54 -125.44 78.31
C ASN A 982 77.70 -125.35 79.84
N LYS A 983 77.49 -126.47 80.54
CA LYS A 983 77.86 -126.58 81.96
C LYS A 983 79.39 -126.73 82.10
N PRO A 984 80.05 -126.01 83.02
CA PRO A 984 81.47 -126.19 83.28
C PRO A 984 81.72 -127.45 84.12
N ASP A 985 82.69 -128.25 83.70
CA ASP A 985 83.02 -129.55 84.32
C ASP A 985 83.92 -129.42 85.57
N ASP A 986 84.63 -128.30 85.73
CA ASP A 986 85.56 -128.02 86.82
C ASP A 986 85.62 -126.53 87.20
N SER A 987 86.10 -126.23 88.42
CA SER A 987 86.07 -124.87 89.02
C SER A 987 86.77 -123.82 88.13
N LYS A 988 87.88 -124.19 87.48
CA LYS A 988 88.59 -123.29 86.55
C LYS A 988 87.76 -122.89 85.33
N ALA A 989 87.02 -123.81 84.72
CA ALA A 989 86.19 -123.51 83.55
C ALA A 989 85.04 -122.52 83.89
N LEU A 990 84.47 -122.63 85.10
CA LEU A 990 83.44 -121.71 85.58
C LEU A 990 84.00 -120.29 85.83
N ALA A 991 85.24 -120.17 86.32
CA ALA A 991 85.91 -118.89 86.50
C ALA A 991 86.19 -118.16 85.16
N GLU A 992 86.63 -118.89 84.12
CA GLU A 992 86.84 -118.32 82.79
C GLU A 992 85.52 -117.89 82.12
N LEU A 993 84.46 -118.70 82.23
CA LEU A 993 83.14 -118.36 81.70
C LEU A 993 82.59 -117.10 82.37
N LEU A 994 82.72 -116.99 83.70
CA LEU A 994 82.36 -115.80 84.46
C LEU A 994 83.14 -114.55 83.99
N ASN A 995 84.44 -114.68 83.72
CA ASN A 995 85.25 -113.56 83.28
C ASN A 995 84.84 -113.08 81.87
N LYS A 996 84.55 -114.00 80.94
CA LYS A 996 83.96 -113.67 79.62
C LYS A 996 82.62 -112.95 79.75
N GLN A 997 81.76 -113.40 80.66
CA GLN A 997 80.46 -112.77 80.92
C GLN A 997 80.59 -111.36 81.53
N LYS A 998 81.61 -111.09 82.35
CA LYS A 998 81.91 -109.73 82.84
C LYS A 998 82.39 -108.79 81.73
N VAL A 999 83.19 -109.28 80.78
CA VAL A 999 83.60 -108.47 79.60
C VAL A 999 82.38 -108.10 78.75
N LEU A 1000 81.45 -109.05 78.53
CA LEU A 1000 80.18 -108.79 77.83
C LEU A 1000 79.34 -107.68 78.49
N VAL A 1001 79.30 -107.59 79.84
CA VAL A 1001 78.61 -106.47 80.52
C VAL A 1001 79.20 -105.12 80.10
N SER A 1002 80.53 -104.97 80.10
CA SER A 1002 81.17 -103.71 79.69
C SER A 1002 81.02 -103.41 78.19
N GLU A 1003 80.94 -104.42 77.32
CA GLU A 1003 80.61 -104.21 75.90
C GLU A 1003 79.18 -103.70 75.70
N ILE A 1004 78.23 -104.20 76.50
CA ILE A 1004 76.84 -103.71 76.51
C ILE A 1004 76.78 -102.26 76.99
N GLU A 1005 77.42 -101.95 78.12
CA GLU A 1005 77.48 -100.59 78.67
C GLU A 1005 78.03 -99.57 77.65
N GLN A 1006 79.04 -99.93 76.85
CA GLN A 1006 79.55 -99.06 75.77
C GLN A 1006 78.52 -98.80 74.66
N LYS A 1007 77.63 -99.76 74.37
CA LYS A 1007 76.62 -99.66 73.31
C LYS A 1007 75.43 -98.78 73.67
N GLN A 1008 75.26 -98.41 74.94
CA GLN A 1008 74.26 -97.43 75.41
C GLN A 1008 74.25 -96.16 74.55
N SER A 1009 75.44 -95.63 74.24
CA SER A 1009 75.62 -94.43 73.42
C SER A 1009 74.95 -94.50 72.03
N ARG A 1010 74.79 -95.70 71.45
CA ARG A 1010 74.11 -95.90 70.16
C ARG A 1010 72.60 -96.07 70.32
N ILE A 1011 72.11 -96.61 71.44
CA ILE A 1011 70.69 -96.58 71.80
C ILE A 1011 70.22 -95.14 71.96
N ASP A 1012 70.99 -94.30 72.68
CA ASP A 1012 70.67 -92.88 72.88
C ASP A 1012 70.66 -92.09 71.56
N MET A 1013 71.57 -92.41 70.64
CA MET A 1013 71.57 -91.81 69.30
C MET A 1013 70.36 -92.24 68.46
N CYS A 1014 69.96 -93.51 68.55
CA CYS A 1014 68.76 -94.02 67.90
C CYS A 1014 67.48 -93.35 68.47
N GLN A 1015 67.43 -93.12 69.78
CA GLN A 1015 66.37 -92.34 70.43
C GLN A 1015 66.28 -90.94 69.82
N LYS A 1016 67.40 -90.22 69.78
CA LYS A 1016 67.47 -88.84 69.27
C LYS A 1016 66.96 -88.75 67.83
N TYR A 1017 67.37 -89.65 66.93
CA TYR A 1017 66.86 -89.63 65.56
C TYR A 1017 65.36 -89.98 65.47
N SER A 1018 64.84 -90.87 66.33
CA SER A 1018 63.40 -91.19 66.38
C SER A 1018 62.55 -90.00 66.85
N GLU A 1019 63.04 -89.25 67.85
CA GLU A 1019 62.37 -88.04 68.37
C GLU A 1019 62.40 -86.90 67.35
N GLN A 1020 63.54 -86.68 66.69
CA GLN A 1020 63.68 -85.68 65.63
C GLN A 1020 62.80 -86.00 64.41
N TYR A 1021 62.75 -87.26 63.98
CA TYR A 1021 61.81 -87.72 62.94
C TYR A 1021 60.36 -87.48 63.36
N SER A 1022 59.99 -87.87 64.60
CA SER A 1022 58.63 -87.70 65.13
C SER A 1022 58.18 -86.23 65.17
N SER A 1023 59.07 -85.29 65.53
CA SER A 1023 58.76 -83.86 65.46
C SER A 1023 58.57 -83.41 64.01
N ALA A 1024 59.55 -83.68 63.15
CA ALA A 1024 59.54 -83.21 61.76
C ALA A 1024 58.33 -83.72 60.97
N ILE A 1025 57.90 -84.97 61.18
CA ILE A 1025 56.71 -85.49 60.50
C ILE A 1025 55.41 -84.85 61.02
N LYS A 1026 55.31 -84.54 62.32
CA LYS A 1026 54.15 -83.84 62.89
C LYS A 1026 54.04 -82.40 62.40
N ASP A 1027 55.16 -81.71 62.25
CA ASP A 1027 55.21 -80.35 61.70
C ASP A 1027 54.77 -80.33 60.21
N TYR A 1028 55.20 -81.33 59.44
CA TYR A 1028 54.75 -81.53 58.05
C TYR A 1028 53.26 -81.90 57.96
N GLU A 1029 52.77 -82.81 58.81
CA GLU A 1029 51.34 -83.16 58.87
C GLU A 1029 50.47 -81.93 59.23
N LEU A 1030 50.97 -81.04 60.10
CA LEU A 1030 50.32 -79.77 60.43
C LEU A 1030 50.31 -78.78 59.24
N GLN A 1031 51.40 -78.70 58.47
CA GLN A 1031 51.46 -77.90 57.25
C GLN A 1031 50.40 -78.36 56.23
N LEU A 1032 50.29 -79.68 55.99
CA LEU A 1032 49.26 -80.26 55.12
C LEU A 1032 47.83 -79.90 55.58
N MET A 1033 47.55 -79.99 56.89
CA MET A 1033 46.23 -79.61 57.43
C MET A 1033 45.94 -78.11 57.31
N THR A 1034 46.95 -77.27 57.51
CA THR A 1034 46.84 -75.81 57.42
C THR A 1034 46.51 -75.39 55.98
N PHE A 1035 47.16 -75.98 54.98
CA PHE A 1035 46.84 -75.73 53.57
C PHE A 1035 45.41 -76.18 53.22
N ARG A 1036 44.99 -77.38 53.65
CA ARG A 1036 43.62 -77.87 53.43
C ARG A 1036 42.57 -76.93 53.99
N ALA A 1037 42.77 -76.43 55.22
CA ALA A 1037 41.86 -75.47 55.84
C ALA A 1037 41.79 -74.12 55.09
N MET A 1038 42.90 -73.67 54.50
CA MET A 1038 42.93 -72.46 53.66
C MET A 1038 42.12 -72.69 52.36
N VAL A 1039 42.38 -73.77 51.62
CA VAL A 1039 41.63 -74.11 50.39
C VAL A 1039 40.14 -74.35 50.67
N ASP A 1040 39.78 -75.03 51.77
CA ASP A 1040 38.39 -75.24 52.20
C ASP A 1040 37.66 -73.93 52.60
N SER A 1041 38.39 -72.87 52.96
CA SER A 1041 37.79 -71.55 53.24
C SER A 1041 37.58 -70.69 51.98
N GLN A 1042 38.36 -70.96 50.93
CA GLN A 1042 38.21 -70.33 49.61
C GLN A 1042 37.11 -71.02 48.76
N HIS A 1043 36.87 -72.32 48.99
CA HIS A 1043 35.85 -73.09 48.28
C HIS A 1043 34.53 -73.16 49.06
N LYS A 1044 33.41 -72.79 48.43
CA LYS A 1044 32.06 -72.83 49.04
C LYS A 1044 31.49 -74.24 49.29
N SER A 1045 32.24 -75.30 49.01
CA SER A 1045 31.83 -76.70 49.23
C SER A 1045 32.93 -77.47 49.97
N PRO A 1046 32.63 -78.11 51.12
CA PRO A 1046 33.65 -78.80 51.91
C PRO A 1046 34.15 -80.05 51.19
N LEU A 1047 35.46 -80.12 50.96
CA LEU A 1047 36.10 -81.35 50.51
C LEU A 1047 36.11 -82.40 51.64
N LYS A 1048 36.20 -83.68 51.29
CA LYS A 1048 36.02 -84.78 52.27
C LYS A 1048 37.18 -84.80 53.27
N LYS A 1049 36.91 -84.42 54.53
CA LYS A 1049 37.84 -84.57 55.67
C LYS A 1049 38.32 -86.02 55.81
N ARG A 1050 39.56 -86.28 55.39
CA ARG A 1050 40.22 -87.58 55.54
C ARG A 1050 41.05 -87.57 56.82
N ARG A 1051 41.01 -88.67 57.58
CA ARG A 1051 41.70 -88.77 58.87
C ARG A 1051 43.17 -89.14 58.63
N MET A 1052 44.07 -88.19 58.86
CA MET A 1052 45.52 -88.39 58.85
C MET A 1052 45.90 -89.43 59.92
N GLN A 1053 46.75 -90.39 59.58
CA GLN A 1053 47.25 -91.41 60.52
C GLN A 1053 48.78 -91.32 60.55
N SER A 1054 49.34 -90.91 61.70
CA SER A 1054 50.74 -90.49 61.78
C SER A 1054 51.72 -91.65 61.81
N SER A 1055 52.75 -91.61 60.96
CA SER A 1055 53.86 -92.58 60.97
C SER A 1055 54.84 -92.36 62.13
N SER A 1056 54.75 -91.23 62.85
CA SER A 1056 55.47 -90.96 64.10
C SER A 1056 55.41 -92.15 65.05
N ASP A 1057 54.20 -92.66 65.28
CA ASP A 1057 53.94 -93.61 66.36
C ASP A 1057 54.52 -95.00 66.02
N ALA A 1058 54.60 -95.34 64.72
CA ALA A 1058 55.25 -96.55 64.25
C ALA A 1058 56.77 -96.53 64.53
N ILE A 1059 57.46 -95.43 64.19
CA ILE A 1059 58.91 -95.29 64.44
C ILE A 1059 59.23 -95.20 65.93
N GLN A 1060 58.39 -94.54 66.73
CA GLN A 1060 58.54 -94.52 68.19
C GLN A 1060 58.33 -95.91 68.80
N GLN A 1061 57.35 -96.67 68.33
CA GLN A 1061 57.11 -98.05 68.79
C GLN A 1061 58.26 -98.99 68.42
N GLU A 1062 58.76 -98.94 67.17
CA GLU A 1062 59.94 -99.70 66.74
C GLU A 1062 61.15 -99.45 67.67
N PHE A 1063 61.40 -98.18 68.02
CA PHE A 1063 62.48 -97.84 68.96
C PHE A 1063 62.23 -98.35 70.39
N MET A 1064 60.99 -98.28 70.89
CA MET A 1064 60.64 -98.83 72.21
C MET A 1064 60.89 -100.34 72.30
N ASP A 1065 60.57 -101.10 71.25
CA ASP A 1065 60.78 -102.55 71.19
C ASP A 1065 62.29 -102.87 71.20
N LEU A 1066 63.10 -102.15 70.42
CA LEU A 1066 64.57 -102.27 70.42
C LEU A 1066 65.17 -101.98 71.79
N ARG A 1067 64.74 -100.87 72.44
CA ARG A 1067 65.21 -100.49 73.78
C ARG A 1067 64.81 -101.55 74.82
N THR A 1068 63.63 -102.13 74.70
CA THR A 1068 63.14 -103.19 75.61
C THR A 1068 64.01 -104.45 75.50
N ARG A 1069 64.33 -104.90 74.29
CA ARG A 1069 65.24 -106.04 74.07
C ARG A 1069 66.64 -105.78 74.61
N TYR A 1070 67.20 -104.60 74.34
CA TYR A 1070 68.48 -104.16 74.90
C TYR A 1070 68.48 -104.24 76.45
N THR A 1071 67.48 -103.67 77.12
CA THR A 1071 67.38 -103.69 78.59
C THR A 1071 67.19 -105.11 79.15
N ALA A 1072 66.46 -105.97 78.45
CA ALA A 1072 66.33 -107.38 78.81
C ALA A 1072 67.69 -108.12 78.73
N LEU A 1073 68.48 -107.86 77.68
CA LEU A 1073 69.83 -108.40 77.49
C LEU A 1073 70.79 -107.98 78.62
N VAL A 1074 70.83 -106.67 78.93
CA VAL A 1074 71.60 -106.10 80.06
C VAL A 1074 71.28 -106.86 81.35
N THR A 1075 69.98 -107.05 81.61
CA THR A 1075 69.49 -107.69 82.84
C THR A 1075 69.86 -109.17 82.88
N LEU A 1076 69.66 -109.91 81.79
CA LEU A 1076 69.95 -111.34 81.67
C LEU A 1076 71.44 -111.64 81.90
N ILE A 1077 72.33 -110.90 81.22
CA ILE A 1077 73.78 -111.11 81.32
C ILE A 1077 74.28 -110.72 82.72
N THR A 1078 73.79 -109.61 83.28
CA THR A 1078 74.16 -109.19 84.66
C THR A 1078 73.70 -110.18 85.73
N GLN A 1079 72.50 -110.77 85.58
CA GLN A 1079 72.02 -111.83 86.48
C GLN A 1079 72.83 -113.12 86.31
N TYR A 1080 73.19 -113.49 85.08
CA TYR A 1080 74.01 -114.67 84.82
C TYR A 1080 75.42 -114.55 85.42
N VAL A 1081 76.05 -113.36 85.33
CA VAL A 1081 77.32 -113.04 86.02
C VAL A 1081 77.21 -113.24 87.54
N LYS A 1082 76.11 -112.82 88.18
CA LYS A 1082 75.89 -113.06 89.62
C LYS A 1082 75.76 -114.55 89.93
N PHE A 1083 74.90 -115.27 89.21
CA PHE A 1083 74.68 -116.71 89.40
C PHE A 1083 75.97 -117.54 89.24
N ALA A 1084 76.77 -117.26 88.20
CA ALA A 1084 78.04 -117.92 87.99
C ALA A 1084 79.08 -117.59 89.08
N SER A 1085 79.11 -116.34 89.58
CA SER A 1085 79.98 -115.92 90.69
C SER A 1085 79.69 -116.68 91.99
N GLU A 1086 78.41 -116.83 92.34
CA GLU A 1086 78.00 -117.55 93.55
C GLU A 1086 78.21 -119.06 93.46
N THR A 1087 78.15 -119.62 92.25
CA THR A 1087 78.33 -121.05 92.01
C THR A 1087 79.79 -121.46 92.07
N LEU A 1088 80.71 -120.62 91.57
CA LEU A 1088 82.15 -120.84 91.69
C LEU A 1088 82.59 -120.97 93.15
N LYS A 1089 82.10 -120.06 94.00
CA LYS A 1089 82.46 -120.00 95.42
C LYS A 1089 82.11 -121.27 96.21
N ARG A 1090 81.07 -122.03 95.82
CA ARG A 1090 80.70 -123.28 96.51
C ARG A 1090 81.59 -124.47 96.14
N ALA A 1091 82.24 -124.44 94.97
CA ALA A 1091 83.08 -125.54 94.50
C ALA A 1091 84.48 -125.56 95.13
N GLU A 1092 84.93 -124.45 95.71
CA GLU A 1092 86.25 -124.32 96.34
C GLU A 1092 86.31 -124.84 97.79
N ASP A 1093 85.15 -125.04 98.44
CA ASP A 1093 85.07 -125.40 99.88
C ASP A 1093 85.14 -126.93 100.17
N GLU A 1094 84.99 -127.82 99.17
CA GLU A 1094 84.85 -129.28 99.39
C GLU A 1094 86.17 -130.10 99.36
N GLU A 1095 87.31 -129.53 98.96
CA GLU A 1095 88.52 -130.31 98.57
C GLU A 1095 89.50 -130.71 99.71
N VAL A 1096 89.21 -130.41 100.99
CA VAL A 1096 90.26 -130.30 102.04
C VAL A 1096 90.42 -131.48 103.03
N ASN A 1097 89.50 -132.45 103.12
CA ASN A 1097 89.24 -133.14 104.42
C ASN A 1097 89.62 -134.65 104.60
N PHE A 1098 90.78 -135.16 104.12
CA PHE A 1098 91.15 -136.59 104.36
C PHE A 1098 92.67 -136.97 104.34
N ARG A 1099 93.35 -137.05 105.51
CA ARG A 1099 94.55 -137.90 105.80
C ARG A 1099 94.94 -137.91 107.30
N PHE A 1100 95.46 -139.04 107.82
CA PHE A 1100 95.72 -139.34 109.25
C PHE A 1100 97.23 -139.35 109.66
N GLU A 1101 97.55 -139.72 110.91
CA GLU A 1101 98.63 -139.17 111.77
C GLU A 1101 99.50 -140.24 112.53
N LEU A 1102 100.69 -139.89 113.08
CA LEU A 1102 101.54 -140.68 114.03
C LEU A 1102 102.76 -139.83 114.57
N PRO A 1103 103.29 -140.00 115.82
CA PRO A 1103 102.62 -139.60 117.07
C PRO A 1103 103.45 -138.83 118.15
N ASN A 1104 102.75 -137.91 118.84
CA ASN A 1104 102.66 -137.67 120.30
C ASN A 1104 103.81 -137.25 121.26
N PHE A 1105 103.48 -136.15 121.96
CA PHE A 1105 103.69 -135.82 123.39
C PHE A 1105 105.12 -135.65 123.96
N PHE A 1106 105.42 -134.42 124.42
CA PHE A 1106 105.52 -134.07 125.86
C PHE A 1106 105.64 -132.54 126.05
N PHE A 1107 105.04 -132.00 127.13
CA PHE A 1107 105.33 -130.68 127.78
C PHE A 1107 105.43 -129.44 126.86
N ASN A 1108 104.47 -128.51 126.77
CA ASN A 1108 103.39 -128.13 127.69
C ASN A 1108 103.86 -127.68 129.11
N PHE A 1109 104.77 -126.70 129.17
CA PHE A 1109 104.97 -125.88 130.38
C PHE A 1109 105.68 -124.54 130.09
N CYS A 1110 104.97 -123.60 129.47
CA CYS A 1110 104.95 -122.20 129.93
C CYS A 1110 103.84 -121.44 129.18
N VAL A 1111 102.80 -120.85 129.80
CA VAL A 1111 102.79 -119.99 131.00
C VAL A 1111 103.64 -118.75 130.70
N PHE A 1112 103.11 -117.53 130.56
CA PHE A 1112 101.79 -116.98 130.90
C PHE A 1112 101.70 -115.57 130.28
N PHE A 1113 100.55 -114.90 130.43
CA PHE A 1113 100.41 -113.43 130.59
C PHE A 1113 101.11 -112.57 129.51
N VAL A 1114 100.40 -111.89 128.60
CA VAL A 1114 99.22 -111.01 128.77
C VAL A 1114 98.45 -111.05 127.44
N ALA A 1115 97.11 -111.10 127.34
CA ALA A 1115 95.97 -111.16 128.27
C ALA A 1115 94.74 -111.69 127.44
N PHE A 1116 93.56 -112.06 127.95
CA PHE A 1116 92.90 -112.03 129.26
C PHE A 1116 92.64 -110.68 129.94
N PHE A 1117 92.12 -109.75 129.14
CA PHE A 1117 90.85 -109.05 129.35
C PHE A 1117 90.23 -109.04 127.95
N TRP A 1118 88.97 -109.40 127.69
CA TRP A 1118 87.84 -109.77 128.55
C TRP A 1118 86.78 -110.40 127.59
N ASP A 1119 85.94 -111.37 127.94
CA ASP A 1119 85.91 -112.30 129.07
C ASP A 1119 84.83 -113.36 128.85
N VAL A 1120 84.94 -114.46 129.59
CA VAL A 1120 83.83 -115.07 130.35
C VAL A 1120 82.55 -115.63 129.68
N ILE A 1121 81.93 -116.56 130.40
CA ILE A 1121 80.49 -116.57 130.76
C ILE A 1121 79.58 -115.83 129.74
N PHE A 1122 78.67 -116.50 129.02
CA PHE A 1122 77.83 -117.56 129.55
C PHE A 1122 77.18 -118.37 128.42
N THR A 1123 76.90 -119.63 128.74
CA THR A 1123 75.54 -120.20 128.71
C THR A 1123 74.71 -119.84 127.48
N CYS A 1124 74.37 -120.73 126.57
CA CYS A 1124 74.16 -122.20 126.58
C CYS A 1124 72.97 -122.40 125.61
N CYS A 1125 72.60 -123.65 125.36
CA CYS A 1125 71.22 -124.14 125.28
C CYS A 1125 70.12 -123.22 124.68
N MET A 1126 69.37 -123.69 123.67
CA MET A 1126 68.19 -124.51 123.96
C MET A 1126 67.37 -123.98 125.16
N ILE A 1127 66.32 -123.20 124.85
CA ILE A 1127 65.44 -122.43 125.77
C ILE A 1127 66.03 -121.06 126.16
#